data_AF-A0A3B3THW3-F1
#
_entry.id   AF-A0A3B3THW3-F1
#
_cell.length_a   1.000
_cell.length_b   1.000
_cell.length_c   1.000
_cell.angle_alpha   90.00
_cell.angle_beta   90.00
_cell.angle_gamma   90.00
#
_symmetry.space_group_name_H-M   'P 1'
#
loop_
_entity.id
_entity.type
_entity.pdbx_description
1 polymer ?
#
loop_
_entity_poly.entity_id
_entity_poly.type
_entity_poly.pdbx_seq_one_letter_code
_entity_poly.pdbx_strand_id
1 'polypeptide(L)'
;MCMPPSPPTQPIVMAVSDTELALSWQEGESEGSSPVLHFLVAYIRPEMDTEWTYIREPIETSSMVLKGLLPETEYQFVVRAVNIYGVSPPSHINNPVRTLGSLEMGSGDVGRYNTDPRYKDEDGFDIDDSDYDVFIEELKPFPGIGENNGKSQLRSHPGPPSGRNVVYRLNGKVPPNVTDQPVDVTPSSIFSDFTDLVFTVPSERSSTTDTPTTAPSTTTSFCLTDYESGGSRCHCNLGRRGDSCSEAVTVNFPRFYGYSHMTFEPLKNSYQTFQITLEFKADSEDGLLLYCGENEHGRGDFTSLALVQGKLHYRFNCGTGAAQIISESPVVLGQWHIVTIFRDGMSGWLRMDNDNPISGRSLGQYTKITFRSPLYVGGSPSAYWLVRATGTNRGFVGCIQSLTINNKATDIRPWPLGKALSGADIGECSDRVCDMVSCANGGVCFANRADGYICLCPLGFKGALCEESFSLSSPLFNETVFSYAVIRWPQSSQSYLSFMEFEVTFWPSAPSGVLLYSDDAGSRDFLAINLVDRYLEFRFDCGSGEAVIRSEEQINLDSWHELRVSRTAKSGILQVDNQKPMEGIAEGAFTQINCSSPLYLGGVPDYEKTKRTAGVMKPFTGIIQKLILNDRAMPITAGSAGGVNIANSAHPCVENPCANGGTCRPKWDDYECDCPLGYDGRHCQKAVTEAIEIPQFIGRSYLTYDNRDILKRVSGSRTNLFMHFKSTAKDGLLLWRGDSPMRPNSDFISMGLQDGALIFSYNLGSGMANIVVNGTFSDGKWHRVKAVRDGQSGKLTVDDYGAKTGRSPGKMRQLNINGPLYVGRWFMSCQHH
;
A
#
# COMPACT_ATOMS: atom_id res chain seq x y z
N MET A 1 13.72 26.20 -6.24
CA MET A 1 13.20 25.09 -7.08
C MET A 1 13.35 23.83 -6.28
N CYS A 2 12.37 22.91 -6.26
CA CYS A 2 12.48 21.68 -5.50
C CYS A 2 13.29 20.65 -6.30
N MET A 3 14.51 20.36 -5.85
CA MET A 3 15.45 19.46 -6.53
C MET A 3 16.15 18.54 -5.51
N PRO A 4 16.66 17.36 -5.93
CA PRO A 4 17.59 16.57 -5.14
C PRO A 4 18.82 17.38 -4.72
N PRO A 5 19.56 16.98 -3.68
CA PRO A 5 20.74 17.72 -3.21
C PRO A 5 21.86 17.77 -4.26
N SER A 6 22.73 18.77 -4.13
CA SER A 6 24.04 18.76 -4.79
C SER A 6 24.86 17.55 -4.31
N PRO A 7 25.78 17.00 -5.13
CA PRO A 7 26.68 15.93 -4.70
C PRO A 7 27.48 16.33 -3.45
N PRO A 8 27.65 15.44 -2.46
CA PRO A 8 28.60 15.64 -1.36
C PRO A 8 30.03 15.86 -1.86
N THR A 9 30.88 16.41 -1.01
CA THR A 9 32.32 16.49 -1.29
C THR A 9 32.94 15.09 -1.40
N GLN A 10 34.10 14.99 -2.05
CA GLN A 10 34.88 13.75 -2.12
C GLN A 10 35.16 13.23 -0.71
N PRO A 11 34.87 11.95 -0.39
CA PRO A 11 35.09 11.42 0.94
C PRO A 11 36.58 11.38 1.27
N ILE A 12 36.93 11.88 2.45
CA ILE A 12 38.29 11.97 2.98
C ILE A 12 38.48 10.85 3.99
N VAL A 13 39.52 10.04 3.78
CA VAL A 13 39.96 9.03 4.75
C VAL A 13 40.67 9.71 5.91
N MET A 14 40.17 9.49 7.12
CA MET A 14 40.68 10.11 8.35
C MET A 14 41.62 9.18 9.14
N ALA A 15 41.37 7.87 9.09
CA ALA A 15 42.19 6.84 9.73
C ALA A 15 41.97 5.49 9.03
N VAL A 16 42.96 4.61 9.10
CA VAL A 16 42.99 3.27 8.48
C VAL A 16 43.68 2.30 9.43
N SER A 17 43.12 1.11 9.64
CA SER A 17 43.77 -0.04 10.26
C SER A 17 43.85 -1.21 9.26
N ASP A 18 44.05 -2.44 9.73
CA ASP A 18 43.96 -3.65 8.90
C ASP A 18 42.50 -4.03 8.56
N THR A 19 41.55 -3.68 9.43
CA THR A 19 40.14 -4.12 9.36
C THR A 19 39.11 -2.98 9.50
N GLU A 20 39.54 -1.74 9.77
CA GLU A 20 38.66 -0.57 9.94
C GLU A 20 39.17 0.66 9.15
N LEU A 21 38.23 1.54 8.76
CA LEU A 21 38.54 2.78 8.05
C LEU A 21 37.53 3.88 8.40
N ALA A 22 38.02 5.06 8.75
CA ALA A 22 37.19 6.22 9.07
C ALA A 22 37.10 7.19 7.88
N LEU A 23 35.87 7.59 7.53
CA LEU A 23 35.55 8.51 6.43
C LEU A 23 34.88 9.79 6.94
N SER A 24 35.11 10.91 6.25
CA SER A 24 34.33 12.14 6.41
C SER A 24 34.09 12.83 5.07
N TRP A 25 32.99 13.57 4.96
CA TRP A 25 32.63 14.39 3.81
C TRP A 25 31.87 15.64 4.29
N GLN A 26 31.42 16.46 3.36
CA GLN A 26 30.54 17.61 3.62
C GLN A 26 29.38 17.60 2.63
N GLU A 27 28.26 18.21 3.03
CA GLU A 27 27.13 18.46 2.12
C GLU A 27 27.55 19.39 0.98
N GLY A 28 27.02 19.13 -0.22
CA GLY A 28 27.27 19.97 -1.38
C GLY A 28 26.55 21.31 -1.29
N GLU A 29 27.17 22.39 -1.78
CA GLU A 29 26.56 23.71 -1.79
C GLU A 29 25.24 23.71 -2.60
N SER A 30 24.13 24.09 -1.94
CA SER A 30 22.81 24.21 -2.55
C SER A 30 21.96 25.23 -1.81
N GLU A 31 21.98 26.48 -2.27
CA GLU A 31 21.04 27.50 -1.77
C GLU A 31 19.63 27.20 -2.28
N GLY A 32 18.81 26.58 -1.42
CA GLY A 32 17.36 26.40 -1.65
C GLY A 32 16.87 24.98 -1.93
N SER A 33 17.67 23.94 -1.69
CA SER A 33 17.17 22.56 -1.61
C SER A 33 16.52 22.27 -0.25
N SER A 34 15.65 21.25 -0.19
CA SER A 34 15.25 20.67 1.10
C SER A 34 16.45 20.04 1.81
N PRO A 35 16.47 20.03 3.16
CA PRO A 35 17.60 19.52 3.94
C PRO A 35 17.90 18.06 3.61
N VAL A 36 19.18 17.70 3.69
CA VAL A 36 19.63 16.32 3.58
C VAL A 36 19.10 15.54 4.79
N LEU A 37 18.52 14.36 4.53
CA LEU A 37 17.96 13.46 5.53
C LEU A 37 18.99 12.41 5.96
N HIS A 38 19.77 11.89 5.00
CA HIS A 38 20.84 10.94 5.20
C HIS A 38 21.73 10.86 3.96
N PHE A 39 22.85 10.15 4.09
CA PHE A 39 23.77 9.81 3.02
C PHE A 39 23.73 8.31 2.73
N LEU A 40 23.98 7.97 1.47
CA LEU A 40 24.24 6.61 1.01
C LEU A 40 25.72 6.53 0.64
N VAL A 41 26.46 5.67 1.34
CA VAL A 41 27.89 5.42 1.08
C VAL A 41 28.01 4.10 0.33
N ALA A 42 28.85 4.05 -0.69
CA ALA A 42 29.23 2.82 -1.37
C ALA A 42 30.75 2.70 -1.43
N TYR A 43 31.24 1.48 -1.39
CA TYR A 43 32.66 1.17 -1.60
C TYR A 43 32.86 0.20 -2.76
N ILE A 44 34.08 0.16 -3.28
CA ILE A 44 34.55 -0.83 -4.24
C ILE A 44 35.98 -1.20 -3.90
N ARG A 45 36.36 -2.48 -4.06
CA ARG A 45 37.76 -2.91 -3.98
C ARG A 45 38.32 -3.01 -5.41
N PRO A 46 39.10 -2.05 -5.92
CA PRO A 46 39.39 -1.96 -7.36
C PRO A 46 40.13 -3.18 -7.94
N GLU A 47 40.81 -3.95 -7.09
CA GLU A 47 41.54 -5.17 -7.46
C GLU A 47 40.65 -6.44 -7.48
N MET A 48 39.43 -6.39 -6.93
CA MET A 48 38.57 -7.59 -6.70
C MET A 48 37.10 -7.42 -7.11
N ASP A 49 36.55 -6.21 -7.03
CA ASP A 49 35.14 -5.92 -7.30
C ASP A 49 34.99 -5.20 -8.65
N THR A 50 33.91 -5.54 -9.38
CA THR A 50 33.55 -4.86 -10.65
C THR A 50 32.35 -3.91 -10.50
N GLU A 51 31.76 -3.86 -9.30
CA GLU A 51 30.59 -3.04 -8.98
C GLU A 51 30.70 -2.42 -7.58
N TRP A 52 29.95 -1.34 -7.36
CA TRP A 52 29.93 -0.62 -6.08
C TRP A 52 29.02 -1.30 -5.07
N THR A 53 29.59 -1.76 -3.96
CA THR A 53 28.84 -2.27 -2.82
C THR A 53 28.28 -1.11 -1.99
N TYR A 54 26.96 -0.94 -2.03
CA TYR A 54 26.27 0.02 -1.16
C TYR A 54 26.16 -0.53 0.25
N ILE A 55 26.53 0.31 1.22
CA ILE A 55 26.28 0.08 2.63
C ILE A 55 24.76 0.27 2.86
N ARG A 56 24.13 -0.61 3.64
CA ARG A 56 22.66 -0.75 3.67
C ARG A 56 21.97 0.26 4.58
N GLU A 57 22.67 0.67 5.63
CA GLU A 57 22.18 1.57 6.65
C GLU A 57 22.34 3.02 6.17
N PRO A 58 21.29 3.85 6.22
CA PRO A 58 21.39 5.27 5.89
C PRO A 58 22.21 5.99 6.98
N ILE A 59 23.22 6.78 6.57
CA ILE A 59 24.07 7.53 7.50
C ILE A 59 23.48 8.92 7.72
N GLU A 60 23.12 9.28 8.96
CA GLU A 60 22.51 10.60 9.24
C GLU A 60 23.57 11.71 9.43
N THR A 61 24.85 11.36 9.55
CA THR A 61 25.97 12.29 9.76
C THR A 61 26.92 12.38 8.55
N SER A 62 27.76 13.40 8.47
CA SER A 62 28.75 13.55 7.38
C SER A 62 30.07 12.79 7.61
N SER A 63 30.04 11.71 8.39
CA SER A 63 31.21 10.87 8.69
C SER A 63 30.80 9.47 9.13
N MET A 64 31.65 8.48 8.93
CA MET A 64 31.40 7.13 9.43
C MET A 64 32.70 6.37 9.75
N VAL A 65 32.61 5.33 10.56
CA VAL A 65 33.64 4.29 10.67
C VAL A 65 33.12 3.01 10.05
N LEU A 66 33.83 2.50 9.05
CA LEU A 66 33.55 1.26 8.36
C LEU A 66 34.46 0.16 8.94
N LYS A 67 33.87 -0.94 9.39
CA LYS A 67 34.58 -2.07 10.02
C LYS A 67 34.44 -3.34 9.18
N GLY A 68 35.20 -4.37 9.49
CA GLY A 68 35.16 -5.66 8.77
C GLY A 68 35.84 -5.65 7.39
N LEU A 69 36.77 -4.73 7.16
CA LEU A 69 37.54 -4.67 5.93
C LEU A 69 38.60 -5.78 5.86
N LEU A 70 38.97 -6.18 4.64
CA LEU A 70 40.06 -7.12 4.43
C LEU A 70 41.42 -6.43 4.60
N PRO A 71 42.41 -7.03 5.27
CA PRO A 71 43.78 -6.54 5.31
C PRO A 71 44.45 -6.44 3.92
N GLU A 72 45.47 -5.57 3.82
CA GLU A 72 46.27 -5.27 2.61
C GLU A 72 45.49 -4.94 1.30
N THR A 73 44.19 -4.65 1.42
CA THR A 73 43.25 -4.52 0.31
C THR A 73 42.98 -3.05 0.00
N GLU A 74 42.97 -2.68 -1.29
CA GLU A 74 42.58 -1.34 -1.71
C GLU A 74 41.06 -1.15 -1.75
N TYR A 75 40.61 -0.02 -1.23
CA TYR A 75 39.23 0.44 -1.24
C TYR A 75 39.12 1.83 -1.86
N GLN A 76 37.99 2.08 -2.52
CA GLN A 76 37.52 3.41 -2.92
C GLN A 76 36.06 3.59 -2.49
N PHE A 77 35.63 4.84 -2.33
CA PHE A 77 34.36 5.25 -1.74
C PHE A 77 33.69 6.36 -2.55
N VAL A 78 32.35 6.32 -2.61
CA VAL A 78 31.49 7.42 -3.09
C VAL A 78 30.33 7.63 -2.13
N VAL A 79 29.85 8.88 -2.06
CA VAL A 79 28.77 9.29 -1.18
C VAL A 79 27.68 9.98 -1.99
N ARG A 80 26.40 9.73 -1.66
CA ARG A 80 25.24 10.42 -2.22
C ARG A 80 24.40 11.02 -1.08
N ALA A 81 23.92 12.24 -1.23
CA ALA A 81 22.99 12.85 -0.28
C ALA A 81 21.53 12.58 -0.70
N VAL A 82 20.63 12.40 0.27
CA VAL A 82 19.20 12.14 0.03
C VAL A 82 18.36 13.22 0.70
N ASN A 83 17.41 13.82 -0.03
CA ASN A 83 16.34 14.63 0.56
C ASN A 83 14.96 14.15 0.08
N ILE A 84 13.89 14.82 0.52
CA ILE A 84 12.50 14.48 0.18
C ILE A 84 12.18 14.51 -1.34
N TYR A 85 13.04 15.07 -2.18
CA TYR A 85 12.87 15.14 -3.63
C TYR A 85 13.74 14.14 -4.40
N GLY A 86 14.65 13.42 -3.74
CA GLY A 86 15.45 12.35 -4.33
C GLY A 86 16.90 12.32 -3.87
N VAL A 87 17.68 11.51 -4.59
CA VAL A 87 19.10 11.23 -4.31
C VAL A 87 19.99 12.07 -5.25
N SER A 88 21.04 12.69 -4.70
CA SER A 88 22.04 13.44 -5.46
C SER A 88 22.77 12.54 -6.48
N PRO A 89 23.45 13.12 -7.49
CA PRO A 89 24.56 12.45 -8.14
C PRO A 89 25.66 12.10 -7.10
N PRO A 90 26.51 11.10 -7.35
CA PRO A 90 27.58 10.72 -6.43
C PRO A 90 28.67 11.81 -6.34
N SER A 91 29.31 11.87 -5.17
CA SER A 91 30.57 12.59 -4.97
C SER A 91 31.66 12.06 -5.92
N HIS A 92 32.73 12.83 -6.08
CA HIS A 92 33.95 12.28 -6.68
C HIS A 92 34.47 11.10 -5.85
N ILE A 93 34.98 10.08 -6.53
CA ILE A 93 35.62 8.90 -5.91
C ILE A 93 36.91 9.35 -5.23
N ASN A 94 37.22 8.90 -4.02
CA ASN A 94 38.51 9.19 -3.37
C ASN A 94 39.68 8.42 -4.02
N ASN A 95 40.90 8.88 -3.78
CA ASN A 95 42.11 8.13 -4.14
C ASN A 95 42.09 6.74 -3.45
N PRO A 96 42.49 5.65 -4.13
CA PRO A 96 42.56 4.32 -3.53
C PRO A 96 43.31 4.33 -2.19
N VAL A 97 42.74 3.64 -1.21
CA VAL A 97 43.30 3.51 0.13
C VAL A 97 43.44 2.04 0.47
N ARG A 98 44.68 1.62 0.75
CA ARG A 98 45.00 0.25 1.15
C ARG A 98 44.93 0.11 2.67
N THR A 99 44.20 -0.88 3.15
CA THR A 99 44.24 -1.30 4.57
C THR A 99 45.63 -1.79 4.96
N LEU A 100 45.96 -1.76 6.24
CA LEU A 100 47.24 -2.26 6.74
C LEU A 100 47.27 -3.80 6.70
N GLY A 101 48.47 -4.38 6.70
CA GLY A 101 48.64 -5.82 6.91
C GLY A 101 48.60 -6.17 8.40
N SER A 102 48.00 -7.31 8.74
CA SER A 102 48.04 -7.82 10.11
C SER A 102 49.46 -8.18 10.50
N LEU A 103 49.96 -7.59 11.60
CA LEU A 103 51.31 -7.80 12.09
C LEU A 103 51.46 -9.21 12.71
N GLU A 104 52.29 -10.06 12.10
CA GLU A 104 52.76 -11.29 12.75
C GLU A 104 53.55 -10.95 14.03
N MET A 105 52.98 -11.20 15.20
CA MET A 105 53.73 -11.23 16.46
C MET A 105 54.38 -12.59 16.68
N GLY A 106 55.69 -12.63 16.46
CA GLY A 106 56.51 -13.83 16.64
C GLY A 106 56.67 -14.30 18.11
N SER A 107 56.99 -15.58 18.23
CA SER A 107 57.26 -16.36 19.45
C SER A 107 58.07 -15.65 20.55
N GLY A 108 57.63 -15.75 21.82
CA GLY A 108 58.29 -15.14 22.98
C GLY A 108 57.78 -15.56 24.36
N ASP A 109 58.05 -16.81 24.76
CA ASP A 109 58.34 -17.25 26.15
C ASP A 109 57.44 -16.82 27.35
N VAL A 110 56.55 -17.71 27.79
CA VAL A 110 56.23 -17.90 29.24
C VAL A 110 55.98 -19.39 29.52
N GLY A 111 56.77 -19.99 30.42
CA GLY A 111 56.53 -21.35 30.93
C GLY A 111 56.06 -21.38 32.40
N ARG A 112 55.26 -22.40 32.75
CA ARG A 112 54.85 -22.82 34.12
C ARG A 112 54.08 -21.76 34.94
N TYR A 113 52.89 -22.05 35.48
CA TYR A 113 52.74 -22.96 36.62
C TYR A 113 51.39 -23.72 36.69
N ASN A 114 51.54 -24.94 37.16
CA ASN A 114 50.60 -26.01 37.46
C ASN A 114 49.43 -25.68 38.43
N THR A 115 48.21 -26.13 38.13
CA THR A 115 47.22 -26.61 39.13
C THR A 115 46.43 -27.83 38.65
N ASP A 116 46.14 -28.70 39.62
CA ASP A 116 45.57 -30.06 39.52
C ASP A 116 44.04 -30.07 39.16
N PRO A 117 43.43 -31.21 38.79
CA PRO A 117 42.20 -31.23 37.97
C PRO A 117 40.89 -31.40 38.77
N ARG A 118 39.80 -31.44 37.98
CA ARG A 118 38.35 -31.55 38.31
C ARG A 118 37.61 -30.21 38.23
N TYR A 119 37.19 -29.83 37.03
CA TYR A 119 35.76 -29.66 36.67
C TYR A 119 35.64 -29.78 35.14
N LYS A 120 34.46 -30.17 34.64
CA LYS A 120 34.12 -30.18 33.21
C LYS A 120 33.38 -28.88 32.88
N ASP A 121 33.64 -28.36 31.69
CA ASP A 121 32.75 -27.66 30.72
C ASP A 121 33.60 -27.69 29.41
N GLU A 122 33.27 -28.37 28.32
CA GLU A 122 32.22 -28.05 27.32
C GLU A 122 32.11 -26.55 27.01
N ASP A 123 32.89 -26.11 26.01
CA ASP A 123 32.56 -25.09 25.00
C ASP A 123 33.76 -24.89 24.05
N GLY A 124 33.79 -25.67 22.97
CA GLY A 124 34.81 -25.56 21.91
C GLY A 124 34.36 -24.59 20.81
N PHE A 125 34.61 -23.30 21.00
CA PHE A 125 34.49 -22.29 19.93
C PHE A 125 35.70 -22.38 19.00
N ASP A 126 35.56 -23.12 17.90
CA ASP A 126 36.38 -22.87 16.70
C ASP A 126 35.81 -21.61 16.03
N ILE A 127 36.57 -20.52 16.06
CA ILE A 127 36.24 -19.26 15.38
C ILE A 127 36.46 -19.46 13.88
N ASP A 128 35.41 -19.29 13.10
CA ASP A 128 35.37 -19.46 11.64
C ASP A 128 35.68 -18.10 10.97
N ASP A 129 36.74 -18.02 10.15
CA ASP A 129 37.20 -16.80 9.45
C ASP A 129 36.26 -16.32 8.31
N SER A 130 34.94 -16.43 8.52
CA SER A 130 33.91 -16.00 7.57
C SER A 130 32.96 -14.91 8.08
N ASP A 131 33.03 -14.51 9.36
CA ASP A 131 32.32 -13.37 9.92
C ASP A 131 33.08 -12.04 9.73
N TYR A 132 33.32 -11.67 8.46
CA TYR A 132 33.61 -10.29 8.07
C TYR A 132 32.37 -9.64 7.45
N ASP A 133 31.32 -9.50 8.26
CA ASP A 133 30.26 -8.54 7.96
C ASP A 133 30.86 -7.13 8.01
N VAL A 134 30.74 -6.39 6.91
CA VAL A 134 31.15 -4.98 6.87
C VAL A 134 30.04 -4.15 7.51
N PHE A 135 30.21 -3.80 8.79
CA PHE A 135 29.24 -3.05 9.58
C PHE A 135 29.74 -1.67 10.01
N ILE A 136 28.80 -0.84 10.49
CA ILE A 136 28.99 0.58 10.82
C ILE A 136 28.86 0.78 12.32
N GLU A 137 29.68 1.67 12.88
CA GLU A 137 29.50 2.20 14.22
C GLU A 137 29.32 3.73 14.14
N GLU A 138 28.09 4.24 14.32
CA GLU A 138 27.83 5.68 14.36
C GLU A 138 28.28 6.29 15.69
N LEU A 139 29.17 7.27 15.62
CA LEU A 139 29.57 8.07 16.78
C LEU A 139 28.46 9.05 17.16
N LYS A 140 27.88 8.87 18.35
CA LYS A 140 26.91 9.82 18.93
C LYS A 140 27.50 11.24 18.99
N PRO A 141 26.70 12.29 18.74
CA PRO A 141 27.17 13.67 18.79
C PRO A 141 27.73 14.02 20.17
N PHE A 142 28.87 14.72 20.18
CA PHE A 142 29.52 15.19 21.42
C PHE A 142 28.56 16.07 22.24
N PRO A 143 28.36 15.78 23.54
CA PRO A 143 27.76 16.75 24.45
C PRO A 143 28.60 18.04 24.47
N GLY A 144 27.91 19.18 24.47
CA GLY A 144 28.56 20.49 24.44
C GLY A 144 29.53 20.72 25.61
N ILE A 145 30.52 21.57 25.34
CA ILE A 145 31.59 21.94 26.26
C ILE A 145 31.02 22.42 27.61
N GLY A 146 31.31 21.67 28.67
CA GLY A 146 31.15 22.07 30.07
C GLY A 146 32.47 21.85 30.81
N GLU A 147 32.97 22.88 31.49
CA GLU A 147 34.31 22.89 32.09
C GLU A 147 34.47 21.87 33.23
N ASN A 148 35.52 21.03 33.21
CA ASN A 148 36.64 21.10 34.18
C ASN A 148 37.63 19.92 34.13
N ASN A 149 38.93 20.25 34.02
CA ASN A 149 40.13 19.59 34.57
C ASN A 149 40.17 18.05 34.80
N GLY A 150 40.98 17.33 34.01
CA GLY A 150 41.15 15.87 34.19
C GLY A 150 42.39 15.15 33.62
N LYS A 151 43.50 15.85 33.31
CA LYS A 151 44.84 15.29 32.94
C LYS A 151 44.89 14.12 31.94
N SER A 152 45.17 14.45 30.68
CA SER A 152 45.81 13.52 29.73
C SER A 152 47.19 13.06 30.25
N GLN A 153 47.49 11.76 30.09
CA GLN A 153 48.82 11.17 30.20
C GLN A 153 48.99 10.06 29.17
N LEU A 154 49.63 10.37 28.04
CA LEU A 154 50.59 9.46 27.42
C LEU A 154 51.66 10.32 26.71
N ARG A 155 52.90 10.19 27.18
CA ARG A 155 54.03 11.02 26.74
C ARG A 155 54.74 10.40 25.54
N SER A 156 54.93 11.24 24.54
CA SER A 156 55.93 11.14 23.47
C SER A 156 57.38 11.05 23.95
N HIS A 157 58.29 10.59 23.07
CA HIS A 157 59.65 11.12 22.74
C HIS A 157 60.59 9.99 22.20
N PRO A 158 61.74 10.27 21.54
CA PRO A 158 62.09 11.37 20.59
C PRO A 158 63.05 10.97 19.42
N GLY A 159 63.33 11.86 18.45
CA GLY A 159 64.58 11.80 17.64
C GLY A 159 64.56 12.38 16.20
N PRO A 160 65.33 13.46 15.88
CA PRO A 160 65.42 14.10 14.53
C PRO A 160 66.85 13.90 13.90
N PRO A 161 67.35 14.60 12.82
CA PRO A 161 66.83 15.79 12.11
C PRO A 161 67.06 15.91 10.55
N SER A 162 66.66 17.08 10.01
CA SER A 162 67.05 17.73 8.74
C SER A 162 66.44 17.22 7.41
N GLY A 163 66.03 18.08 6.46
CA GLY A 163 65.87 19.55 6.51
C GLY A 163 65.29 20.16 5.21
N ARG A 164 64.77 21.41 5.31
CA ARG A 164 64.84 22.57 4.36
C ARG A 164 64.77 22.27 2.83
N ASN A 165 63.95 22.90 1.96
CA ASN A 165 63.57 24.34 1.76
C ASN A 165 62.68 24.45 0.48
N VAL A 166 61.95 25.53 0.07
CA VAL A 166 61.52 26.81 0.70
C VAL A 166 60.30 27.40 -0.04
N VAL A 167 59.31 27.92 0.72
CA VAL A 167 58.54 29.19 0.61
C VAL A 167 58.55 30.01 -0.70
N TYR A 168 57.37 30.52 -1.14
CA TYR A 168 57.03 31.99 -1.21
C TYR A 168 55.51 32.27 -1.24
N ARG A 169 55.13 33.50 -0.84
CA ARG A 169 53.76 33.96 -0.51
C ARG A 169 53.10 34.79 -1.63
N LEU A 170 51.76 34.70 -1.66
CA LEU A 170 50.74 35.76 -1.85
C LEU A 170 51.16 37.20 -2.23
N ASN A 171 50.40 37.79 -3.16
CA ASN A 171 49.72 39.09 -2.98
C ASN A 171 48.60 39.28 -4.04
N GLY A 172 47.52 40.00 -3.70
CA GLY A 172 46.36 40.25 -4.60
C GLY A 172 46.07 41.74 -4.84
N LYS A 173 44.97 42.07 -5.54
CA LYS A 173 44.32 43.40 -5.58
C LYS A 173 42.94 43.39 -6.30
N VAL A 174 42.22 44.51 -6.16
CA VAL A 174 40.77 44.80 -6.39
C VAL A 174 40.68 46.32 -6.79
N PRO A 175 39.60 46.98 -7.29
CA PRO A 175 38.43 46.71 -8.19
C PRO A 175 38.45 47.73 -9.40
N PRO A 176 37.40 48.51 -9.83
CA PRO A 176 35.90 48.39 -9.93
C PRO A 176 35.29 48.80 -11.31
N ASN A 177 33.94 48.71 -11.47
CA ASN A 177 32.96 49.72 -12.01
C ASN A 177 31.70 49.13 -12.75
N VAL A 178 30.43 49.43 -12.35
CA VAL A 178 29.47 50.47 -12.88
C VAL A 178 28.71 50.00 -14.17
N THR A 179 27.38 50.05 -14.39
CA THR A 179 26.20 50.80 -13.83
C THR A 179 24.84 50.10 -14.14
N ASP A 180 23.75 50.56 -13.49
CA ASP A 180 22.33 50.82 -13.95
C ASP A 180 21.79 50.30 -15.32
N GLN A 181 20.47 50.14 -15.60
CA GLN A 181 19.19 49.97 -14.85
C GLN A 181 18.04 49.60 -15.89
N PRO A 182 16.70 49.81 -15.74
CA PRO A 182 15.68 48.87 -16.26
C PRO A 182 14.79 49.44 -17.41
N VAL A 183 13.71 48.70 -17.79
CA VAL A 183 12.40 49.13 -18.39
C VAL A 183 11.80 47.97 -19.23
N ASP A 184 10.48 47.79 -19.46
CA ASP A 184 9.26 47.91 -18.63
C ASP A 184 8.04 47.31 -19.41
N VAL A 185 6.95 46.94 -18.72
CA VAL A 185 5.52 46.92 -19.18
C VAL A 185 5.09 46.15 -20.48
N THR A 186 4.53 44.94 -20.31
CA THR A 186 3.17 44.37 -20.68
C THR A 186 2.37 44.79 -21.97
N PRO A 187 1.14 44.27 -22.28
CA PRO A 187 0.49 42.93 -22.11
C PRO A 187 -0.24 42.40 -23.40
N SER A 188 -1.03 41.32 -23.25
CA SER A 188 -2.23 40.91 -24.04
C SER A 188 -2.02 40.10 -25.34
N SER A 189 -2.94 39.24 -25.82
CA SER A 189 -4.01 38.42 -25.19
C SER A 189 -4.62 37.46 -26.24
N ILE A 190 -5.50 36.52 -25.81
CA ILE A 190 -6.63 35.94 -26.58
C ILE A 190 -6.38 34.74 -27.56
N PHE A 191 -6.85 33.56 -27.09
CA PHE A 191 -7.67 32.52 -27.76
C PHE A 191 -7.15 31.29 -28.56
N SER A 192 -7.84 30.18 -28.25
CA SER A 192 -8.31 29.01 -29.04
C SER A 192 -7.36 27.90 -29.52
N ASP A 193 -7.61 26.71 -28.94
CA ASP A 193 -7.75 25.38 -29.55
C ASP A 193 -7.62 25.27 -31.09
N PHE A 194 -6.87 24.28 -31.60
CA PHE A 194 -7.42 22.95 -31.94
C PHE A 194 -6.31 21.93 -32.23
N THR A 195 -6.72 20.67 -32.45
CA THR A 195 -5.87 19.47 -32.48
C THR A 195 -5.30 19.10 -33.86
N ASP A 196 -4.34 18.18 -33.82
CA ASP A 196 -4.15 17.05 -34.76
C ASP A 196 -3.33 17.14 -36.07
N LEU A 197 -2.37 16.20 -36.13
CA LEU A 197 -1.99 15.31 -37.25
C LEU A 197 -1.09 15.80 -38.42
N VAL A 198 0.21 15.48 -38.27
CA VAL A 198 0.95 14.42 -39.05
C VAL A 198 1.63 14.70 -40.42
N PHE A 199 2.87 14.17 -40.55
CA PHE A 199 3.73 13.91 -41.75
C PHE A 199 4.24 15.13 -42.58
N THR A 200 5.46 15.18 -43.18
CA THR A 200 6.64 14.27 -43.31
C THR A 200 7.87 15.04 -43.85
N VAL A 201 9.12 14.74 -43.38
CA VAL A 201 10.41 14.61 -44.16
C VAL A 201 10.99 15.90 -44.86
N PRO A 202 12.31 16.08 -45.18
CA PRO A 202 13.52 15.24 -45.02
C PRO A 202 14.77 15.85 -44.30
N SER A 203 15.66 14.94 -43.87
CA SER A 203 17.14 14.97 -43.85
C SER A 203 17.92 16.22 -44.37
N GLU A 204 18.85 16.70 -43.53
CA GLU A 204 20.22 17.05 -43.96
C GLU A 204 21.29 16.29 -43.15
N ARG A 205 22.47 16.09 -43.76
CA ARG A 205 23.55 15.20 -43.31
C ARG A 205 24.73 16.00 -42.77
N SER A 206 25.26 15.60 -41.62
CA SER A 206 26.61 15.99 -41.14
C SER A 206 27.34 14.77 -40.58
N SER A 207 28.67 14.74 -40.68
CA SER A 207 29.50 13.53 -40.64
C SER A 207 30.36 13.38 -39.38
N THR A 208 30.28 12.18 -38.77
CA THR A 208 31.36 11.39 -38.14
C THR A 208 32.62 12.08 -37.59
N THR A 209 32.89 11.85 -36.29
CA THR A 209 34.18 11.30 -35.80
C THR A 209 33.98 10.68 -34.41
N ASP A 210 34.61 9.53 -34.14
CA ASP A 210 34.44 8.72 -32.92
C ASP A 210 35.19 9.24 -31.69
N THR A 211 34.62 9.04 -30.49
CA THR A 211 35.30 8.40 -29.32
C THR A 211 34.28 8.11 -28.20
N PRO A 212 34.51 7.09 -27.35
CA PRO A 212 33.43 6.46 -26.58
C PRO A 212 33.06 7.24 -25.32
N THR A 213 31.75 7.49 -25.14
CA THR A 213 31.18 8.05 -23.91
C THR A 213 30.55 6.93 -23.07
N THR A 214 31.32 6.30 -22.19
CA THR A 214 30.83 5.26 -21.28
C THR A 214 30.04 5.86 -20.10
N ALA A 215 28.75 6.10 -20.34
CA ALA A 215 27.73 6.15 -19.28
C ALA A 215 27.38 4.72 -18.80
N PRO A 216 26.82 4.54 -17.59
CA PRO A 216 26.84 3.23 -16.91
C PRO A 216 25.83 2.23 -17.49
N SER A 217 26.28 0.99 -17.70
CA SER A 217 25.43 -0.13 -18.09
C SER A 217 24.59 -0.59 -16.91
N THR A 218 23.37 -0.04 -16.80
CA THR A 218 22.25 -0.94 -16.49
C THR A 218 22.25 -2.00 -17.59
N THR A 219 22.18 -3.29 -17.24
CA THR A 219 22.14 -4.35 -18.24
C THR A 219 20.90 -4.14 -19.10
N THR A 220 21.10 -3.73 -20.35
CA THR A 220 20.01 -3.54 -21.32
C THR A 220 19.71 -4.87 -22.00
N SER A 221 18.48 -5.03 -22.49
CA SER A 221 18.13 -6.17 -23.33
C SER A 221 19.08 -6.21 -24.53
N PHE A 222 19.79 -7.32 -24.70
CA PHE A 222 20.92 -7.41 -25.63
C PHE A 222 20.65 -8.41 -26.75
N CYS A 223 21.07 -8.08 -27.97
CA CYS A 223 20.78 -8.87 -29.16
C CYS A 223 22.03 -9.59 -29.66
N LEU A 224 21.97 -10.92 -29.67
CA LEU A 224 22.99 -11.76 -30.29
C LEU A 224 22.63 -11.95 -31.77
N THR A 225 23.57 -11.66 -32.65
CA THR A 225 23.45 -11.94 -34.09
C THR A 225 23.99 -13.33 -34.38
N ASP A 226 23.14 -14.22 -34.88
CA ASP A 226 23.51 -15.56 -35.30
C ASP A 226 23.83 -15.56 -36.80
N TYR A 227 25.12 -15.46 -37.09
CA TYR A 227 25.64 -15.40 -38.46
C TYR A 227 25.49 -16.71 -39.24
N GLU A 228 25.21 -17.86 -38.60
CA GLU A 228 25.04 -19.14 -39.30
C GLU A 228 23.60 -19.37 -39.77
N SER A 229 22.60 -18.83 -39.04
CA SER A 229 21.17 -18.93 -39.41
C SER A 229 20.61 -17.68 -40.08
N GLY A 230 21.32 -16.55 -40.03
CA GLY A 230 20.87 -15.26 -40.59
C GLY A 230 19.84 -14.53 -39.73
N GLY A 231 19.67 -14.95 -38.47
CA GLY A 231 18.76 -14.33 -37.50
C GLY A 231 19.48 -13.51 -36.43
N SER A 232 18.73 -12.65 -35.74
CA SER A 232 19.17 -12.03 -34.49
C SER A 232 18.18 -12.38 -33.40
N ARG A 233 18.67 -12.92 -32.28
CA ARG A 233 17.84 -13.20 -31.10
C ARG A 233 18.25 -12.28 -29.96
N CYS A 234 17.28 -11.54 -29.43
CA CYS A 234 17.49 -10.71 -28.26
C CYS A 234 17.14 -11.46 -26.97
N HIS A 235 17.97 -11.25 -25.95
CA HIS A 235 17.71 -11.63 -24.58
C HIS A 235 17.03 -10.44 -23.88
N CYS A 236 15.76 -10.60 -23.57
CA CYS A 236 14.93 -9.56 -23.01
C CYS A 236 14.98 -9.61 -21.49
N ASN A 237 15.29 -8.49 -20.85
CA ASN A 237 15.19 -8.40 -19.40
C ASN A 237 13.76 -8.62 -18.91
N LEU A 238 13.62 -9.03 -17.65
CA LEU A 238 12.36 -9.18 -16.95
C LEU A 238 11.45 -7.93 -17.15
N GLY A 239 10.23 -8.17 -17.63
CA GLY A 239 9.28 -7.11 -17.99
C GLY A 239 9.36 -6.61 -19.45
N ARG A 240 10.23 -7.21 -20.29
CA ARG A 240 10.32 -6.94 -21.73
C ARG A 240 10.14 -8.20 -22.58
N ARG A 241 9.60 -8.06 -23.80
CA ARG A 241 9.45 -9.14 -24.77
C ARG A 241 9.55 -8.68 -26.23
N GLY A 242 9.42 -9.63 -27.15
CA GLY A 242 9.44 -9.42 -28.61
C GLY A 242 10.86 -9.47 -29.18
N ASP A 243 10.96 -9.58 -30.52
CA ASP A 243 12.24 -9.84 -31.21
C ASP A 243 13.32 -8.77 -31.01
N SER A 244 12.93 -7.57 -30.54
CA SER A 244 13.82 -6.45 -30.19
C SER A 244 13.72 -6.02 -28.73
N CYS A 245 13.02 -6.79 -27.88
CA CYS A 245 12.78 -6.51 -26.46
C CYS A 245 12.17 -5.13 -26.15
N SER A 246 11.44 -4.57 -27.12
CA SER A 246 10.84 -3.23 -27.05
C SER A 246 9.44 -3.25 -26.41
N GLU A 247 8.70 -4.35 -26.53
CA GLU A 247 7.40 -4.52 -25.88
C GLU A 247 7.56 -4.63 -24.36
N ALA A 248 6.67 -3.96 -23.61
CA ALA A 248 6.52 -4.19 -22.18
C ALA A 248 5.58 -5.38 -21.93
N VAL A 249 5.90 -6.20 -20.93
CA VAL A 249 5.04 -7.28 -20.44
C VAL A 249 4.94 -7.22 -18.92
N THR A 250 3.74 -7.34 -18.37
CA THR A 250 3.54 -7.50 -16.93
C THR A 250 3.64 -8.98 -16.60
N VAL A 251 4.57 -9.34 -15.71
CA VAL A 251 4.78 -10.73 -15.27
C VAL A 251 4.25 -10.88 -13.84
N ASN A 252 3.08 -11.51 -13.74
CA ASN A 252 2.44 -11.99 -12.51
C ASN A 252 2.74 -13.48 -12.29
N PHE A 253 2.66 -14.30 -13.35
CA PHE A 253 2.94 -15.74 -13.30
C PHE A 253 4.01 -16.11 -14.34
N PRO A 254 5.29 -16.22 -13.96
CA PRO A 254 6.39 -16.34 -14.91
C PRO A 254 6.36 -17.62 -15.74
N ARG A 255 6.47 -17.42 -17.07
CA ARG A 255 6.68 -18.46 -18.07
C ARG A 255 8.15 -18.56 -18.45
N PHE A 256 8.67 -19.78 -18.47
CA PHE A 256 10.05 -20.10 -18.84
C PHE A 256 10.08 -20.91 -20.14
N TYR A 257 11.07 -20.64 -20.99
CA TYR A 257 11.21 -21.22 -22.33
C TYR A 257 12.48 -22.08 -22.50
N GLY A 258 13.04 -22.61 -21.41
CA GLY A 258 14.23 -23.50 -21.43
C GLY A 258 15.58 -22.79 -21.51
N TYR A 259 15.58 -21.50 -21.85
CA TYR A 259 16.71 -20.58 -21.80
C TYR A 259 16.47 -19.41 -20.83
N SER A 260 15.23 -19.26 -20.36
CA SER A 260 14.82 -18.20 -19.44
C SER A 260 15.32 -18.47 -18.03
N HIS A 261 15.49 -17.42 -17.23
CA HIS A 261 15.79 -17.56 -15.81
C HIS A 261 15.36 -16.31 -15.03
N MET A 262 15.17 -16.47 -13.72
CA MET A 262 14.97 -15.36 -12.77
C MET A 262 15.96 -15.49 -11.62
N THR A 263 16.35 -14.37 -11.02
CA THR A 263 17.21 -14.33 -9.85
C THR A 263 16.52 -13.66 -8.66
N PHE A 264 16.74 -14.23 -7.49
CA PHE A 264 16.31 -13.72 -6.19
C PHE A 264 17.54 -13.58 -5.28
N GLU A 265 17.37 -12.92 -4.12
CA GLU A 265 18.43 -12.88 -3.11
C GLU A 265 18.93 -14.29 -2.75
N PRO A 266 20.23 -14.48 -2.45
CA PRO A 266 20.75 -15.73 -1.92
C PRO A 266 19.95 -16.22 -0.70
N LEU A 267 19.95 -17.54 -0.46
CA LEU A 267 19.28 -18.17 0.67
C LEU A 267 20.00 -17.85 2.01
N LYS A 268 19.86 -16.61 2.47
CA LYS A 268 20.39 -16.12 3.76
C LYS A 268 19.80 -16.92 4.93
N ASN A 269 20.57 -17.03 6.02
CA ASN A 269 20.20 -17.73 7.26
C ASN A 269 19.74 -19.20 7.08
N SER A 270 20.07 -19.83 5.94
CA SER A 270 19.64 -21.18 5.56
C SER A 270 20.76 -22.23 5.72
N TYR A 271 21.82 -21.87 6.45
CA TYR A 271 23.06 -22.65 6.56
C TYR A 271 22.87 -23.99 7.28
N GLN A 272 21.92 -24.11 8.23
CA GLN A 272 21.63 -25.36 8.94
C GLN A 272 20.37 -26.05 8.42
N THR A 273 19.29 -25.30 8.22
CA THR A 273 18.01 -25.83 7.71
C THR A 273 17.35 -24.86 6.74
N PHE A 274 16.61 -25.40 5.77
CA PHE A 274 15.67 -24.64 4.94
C PHE A 274 14.55 -25.55 4.42
N GLN A 275 13.44 -24.91 4.06
CA GLN A 275 12.37 -25.53 3.28
C GLN A 275 12.03 -24.63 2.09
N ILE A 276 11.89 -25.23 0.91
CA ILE A 276 11.41 -24.52 -0.29
C ILE A 276 10.23 -25.31 -0.86
N THR A 277 9.14 -24.61 -1.14
CA THR A 277 7.96 -25.15 -1.81
C THR A 277 7.71 -24.38 -3.10
N LEU A 278 7.46 -25.11 -4.20
CA LEU A 278 7.25 -24.57 -5.53
C LEU A 278 5.97 -25.16 -6.14
N GLU A 279 5.11 -24.32 -6.72
CA GLU A 279 4.02 -24.77 -7.59
C GLU A 279 4.40 -24.49 -9.05
N PHE A 280 4.49 -25.55 -9.87
CA PHE A 280 4.97 -25.49 -11.24
C PHE A 280 4.14 -26.37 -12.18
N LYS A 281 4.12 -26.02 -13.46
CA LYS A 281 3.54 -26.82 -14.55
C LYS A 281 4.58 -26.98 -15.65
N ALA A 282 5.05 -28.20 -15.87
CA ALA A 282 6.14 -28.51 -16.80
C ALA A 282 5.62 -28.80 -18.22
N ASP A 283 6.29 -28.24 -19.23
CA ASP A 283 6.03 -28.50 -20.66
C ASP A 283 7.13 -29.38 -21.31
N SER A 284 8.12 -29.84 -20.53
CA SER A 284 9.30 -30.61 -20.94
C SER A 284 9.66 -31.65 -19.86
N GLU A 285 10.25 -32.80 -20.24
CA GLU A 285 10.72 -33.84 -19.31
C GLU A 285 12.07 -33.54 -18.64
N ASP A 286 12.82 -32.55 -19.14
CA ASP A 286 14.08 -32.08 -18.55
C ASP A 286 14.03 -30.56 -18.34
N GLY A 287 14.60 -30.08 -17.23
CA GLY A 287 14.79 -28.65 -16.98
C GLY A 287 15.14 -28.26 -15.54
N LEU A 288 16.03 -27.27 -15.37
CA LEU A 288 16.44 -26.73 -14.08
C LEU A 288 15.33 -25.84 -13.46
N LEU A 289 14.72 -26.28 -12.37
CA LEU A 289 13.69 -25.51 -11.64
C LEU A 289 14.33 -24.51 -10.66
N LEU A 290 15.38 -24.90 -9.94
CA LEU A 290 16.02 -24.08 -8.92
C LEU A 290 17.50 -24.42 -8.75
N TYR A 291 18.35 -23.40 -8.56
CA TYR A 291 19.76 -23.55 -8.18
C TYR A 291 20.21 -22.40 -7.24
N CYS A 292 20.95 -22.72 -6.20
CA CYS A 292 21.70 -21.74 -5.39
C CYS A 292 22.96 -22.42 -4.84
N GLY A 293 24.09 -21.74 -4.82
CA GLY A 293 25.36 -22.34 -4.38
C GLY A 293 26.40 -21.33 -3.95
N GLU A 294 27.59 -21.81 -3.65
CA GLU A 294 28.76 -21.01 -3.29
C GLU A 294 29.28 -20.20 -4.50
N ASN A 295 29.00 -20.66 -5.72
CA ASN A 295 29.34 -19.98 -6.97
C ASN A 295 28.39 -20.43 -8.11
N GLU A 296 28.48 -19.75 -9.25
CA GLU A 296 27.64 -19.98 -10.43
C GLU A 296 28.10 -21.15 -11.31
N HIS A 297 29.15 -21.87 -10.92
CA HIS A 297 29.78 -22.95 -11.68
C HIS A 297 29.53 -24.35 -11.10
N GLY A 298 28.72 -24.46 -10.04
CA GLY A 298 28.37 -25.76 -9.42
C GLY A 298 29.54 -26.44 -8.71
N ARG A 299 30.56 -25.68 -8.29
CA ARG A 299 31.67 -26.17 -7.44
C ARG A 299 31.39 -25.81 -5.98
N GLY A 300 31.85 -26.64 -5.05
CA GLY A 300 31.63 -26.40 -3.62
C GLY A 300 30.20 -26.68 -3.18
N ASP A 301 29.68 -25.86 -2.29
CA ASP A 301 28.32 -26.01 -1.73
C ASP A 301 27.23 -25.62 -2.73
N PHE A 302 26.14 -26.40 -2.77
CA PHE A 302 24.97 -26.06 -3.61
C PHE A 302 23.70 -26.77 -3.15
N THR A 303 22.56 -26.19 -3.51
CA THR A 303 21.24 -26.83 -3.52
C THR A 303 20.62 -26.65 -4.91
N SER A 304 19.95 -27.69 -5.40
CA SER A 304 19.32 -27.65 -6.72
C SER A 304 18.12 -28.58 -6.80
N LEU A 305 17.12 -28.15 -7.56
CA LEU A 305 15.95 -28.94 -7.94
C LEU A 305 15.84 -28.89 -9.47
N ALA A 306 15.83 -30.05 -10.11
CA ALA A 306 15.71 -30.16 -11.56
C ALA A 306 14.76 -31.29 -11.93
N LEU A 307 14.11 -31.15 -13.08
CA LEU A 307 13.47 -32.26 -13.75
C LEU A 307 14.51 -32.95 -14.65
N VAL A 308 14.59 -34.28 -14.53
CA VAL A 308 15.48 -35.14 -15.31
C VAL A 308 14.70 -36.38 -15.71
N GLN A 309 14.54 -36.61 -17.01
CA GLN A 309 13.78 -37.76 -17.56
C GLN A 309 12.39 -37.92 -16.92
N GLY A 310 11.67 -36.81 -16.73
CA GLY A 310 10.33 -36.76 -16.16
C GLY A 310 10.26 -36.95 -14.64
N LYS A 311 11.38 -37.06 -13.92
CA LYS A 311 11.41 -37.16 -12.44
C LYS A 311 12.10 -35.97 -11.81
N LEU A 312 11.65 -35.57 -10.61
CA LEU A 312 12.28 -34.50 -9.85
C LEU A 312 13.52 -35.03 -9.15
N HIS A 313 14.67 -34.44 -9.46
CA HIS A 313 15.95 -34.66 -8.80
C HIS A 313 16.22 -33.47 -7.86
N TYR A 314 16.10 -33.70 -6.56
CA TYR A 314 16.61 -32.80 -5.54
C TYR A 314 18.03 -33.21 -5.17
N ARG A 315 18.97 -32.27 -5.28
CA ARG A 315 20.39 -32.51 -4.98
C ARG A 315 20.97 -31.35 -4.17
N PHE A 316 21.75 -31.69 -3.14
CA PHE A 316 22.48 -30.71 -2.35
C PHE A 316 23.85 -31.23 -1.92
N ASN A 317 24.83 -30.35 -1.80
CA ASN A 317 26.19 -30.66 -1.36
C ASN A 317 26.58 -29.72 -0.20
N CYS A 318 27.16 -30.31 0.85
CA CYS A 318 27.74 -29.63 2.01
C CYS A 318 29.25 -29.92 2.04
N GLY A 319 29.99 -29.61 0.96
CA GLY A 319 31.44 -29.77 0.85
C GLY A 319 31.97 -31.19 0.54
N THR A 320 31.38 -32.27 1.06
CA THR A 320 31.96 -33.64 0.99
C THR A 320 31.27 -34.64 0.06
N GLY A 321 30.24 -34.23 -0.69
CA GLY A 321 29.59 -35.06 -1.69
C GLY A 321 28.08 -34.81 -1.77
N ALA A 322 27.58 -34.67 -3.00
CA ALA A 322 26.17 -34.35 -3.23
C ALA A 322 25.24 -35.51 -2.82
N ALA A 323 24.24 -35.20 -2.00
CA ALA A 323 23.04 -36.00 -1.88
C ALA A 323 22.26 -35.98 -3.21
N GLN A 324 21.57 -37.06 -3.52
CA GLN A 324 20.55 -37.09 -4.57
C GLN A 324 19.29 -37.80 -4.05
N ILE A 325 18.16 -37.12 -4.18
CA ILE A 325 16.82 -37.58 -3.83
C ILE A 325 15.98 -37.47 -5.11
N ILE A 326 15.28 -38.54 -5.47
CA ILE A 326 14.51 -38.65 -6.72
C ILE A 326 13.04 -38.87 -6.36
N SER A 327 12.10 -38.21 -7.04
CA SER A 327 10.66 -38.45 -6.86
C SER A 327 10.26 -39.90 -7.21
N GLU A 328 9.33 -40.46 -6.42
CA GLU A 328 8.75 -41.78 -6.67
C GLU A 328 7.88 -41.72 -7.92
N SER A 329 6.91 -40.81 -7.93
CA SER A 329 6.08 -40.50 -9.10
C SER A 329 6.84 -39.65 -10.13
N PRO A 330 6.61 -39.84 -11.44
CA PRO A 330 7.03 -38.87 -12.47
C PRO A 330 6.10 -37.65 -12.49
N VAL A 331 6.60 -36.54 -13.01
CA VAL A 331 5.82 -35.31 -13.29
C VAL A 331 4.95 -35.53 -14.53
N VAL A 332 3.70 -35.09 -14.45
CA VAL A 332 2.75 -35.12 -15.57
C VAL A 332 2.83 -33.80 -16.32
N LEU A 333 3.30 -33.84 -17.56
CA LEU A 333 3.44 -32.63 -18.38
C LEU A 333 2.08 -31.96 -18.62
N GLY A 334 2.07 -30.63 -18.60
CA GLY A 334 0.87 -29.81 -18.74
C GLY A 334 -0.05 -29.79 -17.52
N GLN A 335 0.31 -30.41 -16.39
CA GLN A 335 -0.42 -30.36 -15.13
C GLN A 335 0.35 -29.61 -14.03
N TRP A 336 -0.40 -29.03 -13.09
CA TRP A 336 0.18 -28.38 -11.90
C TRP A 336 0.62 -29.42 -10.89
N HIS A 337 1.87 -29.31 -10.47
CA HIS A 337 2.47 -30.07 -9.38
C HIS A 337 2.95 -29.11 -8.30
N ILE A 338 2.85 -29.55 -7.04
CA ILE A 338 3.46 -28.89 -5.89
C ILE A 338 4.62 -29.76 -5.41
N VAL A 339 5.81 -29.16 -5.27
CA VAL A 339 6.98 -29.85 -4.71
C VAL A 339 7.47 -29.10 -3.49
N THR A 340 7.67 -29.82 -2.38
CA THR A 340 8.39 -29.32 -1.21
C THR A 340 9.70 -30.06 -1.07
N ILE A 341 10.79 -29.32 -0.98
CA ILE A 341 12.11 -29.81 -0.57
C ILE A 341 12.46 -29.25 0.80
N PHE A 342 13.12 -30.06 1.61
CA PHE A 342 13.60 -29.71 2.94
C PHE A 342 15.04 -30.17 3.13
N ARG A 343 15.78 -29.45 3.96
CA ARG A 343 17.08 -29.87 4.48
C ARG A 343 17.20 -29.51 5.96
N ASP A 344 17.81 -30.41 6.72
CA ASP A 344 18.38 -30.12 8.04
C ASP A 344 19.72 -30.86 8.16
N GLY A 345 20.81 -30.09 8.27
CA GLY A 345 22.16 -30.60 8.26
C GLY A 345 22.46 -31.42 7.00
N MET A 346 23.02 -32.61 7.20
CA MET A 346 23.30 -33.55 6.10
C MET A 346 22.05 -34.21 5.51
N SER A 347 20.90 -34.12 6.19
CA SER A 347 19.67 -34.84 5.81
C SER A 347 18.74 -33.93 5.03
N GLY A 348 18.00 -34.49 4.07
CA GLY A 348 16.94 -33.78 3.38
C GLY A 348 15.84 -34.73 2.92
N TRP A 349 14.72 -34.16 2.51
CA TRP A 349 13.64 -34.90 1.86
C TRP A 349 13.02 -34.09 0.74
N LEU A 350 12.43 -34.80 -0.22
CA LEU A 350 11.57 -34.26 -1.28
C LEU A 350 10.18 -34.89 -1.16
N ARG A 351 9.14 -34.08 -1.34
CA ARG A 351 7.75 -34.51 -1.48
C ARG A 351 7.15 -33.84 -2.71
N MET A 352 6.52 -34.61 -3.58
CA MET A 352 5.73 -34.10 -4.71
C MET A 352 4.25 -34.42 -4.45
N ASP A 353 3.38 -33.44 -4.63
CA ASP A 353 1.93 -33.54 -4.43
C ASP A 353 1.54 -34.26 -3.13
N ASN A 354 0.86 -35.40 -3.27
CA ASN A 354 0.40 -36.25 -2.18
C ASN A 354 1.31 -37.46 -1.93
N ASP A 355 2.45 -37.59 -2.63
CA ASP A 355 3.44 -38.66 -2.38
C ASP A 355 3.92 -38.63 -0.92
N ASN A 356 4.48 -39.75 -0.46
CA ASN A 356 5.21 -39.81 0.80
C ASN A 356 6.56 -39.06 0.66
N PRO A 357 7.05 -38.35 1.70
CA PRO A 357 8.37 -37.74 1.68
C PRO A 357 9.48 -38.78 1.47
N ILE A 358 10.34 -38.55 0.50
CA ILE A 358 11.49 -39.40 0.17
C ILE A 358 12.74 -38.74 0.74
N SER A 359 13.40 -39.42 1.66
CA SER A 359 14.58 -38.90 2.36
C SER A 359 15.89 -39.33 1.72
N GLY A 360 16.91 -38.48 1.85
CA GLY A 360 18.30 -38.79 1.50
C GLY A 360 19.27 -37.99 2.36
N ARG A 361 20.57 -38.29 2.21
CA ARG A 361 21.62 -37.69 3.04
C ARG A 361 22.87 -37.41 2.20
N SER A 362 23.55 -36.29 2.44
CA SER A 362 24.86 -35.99 1.86
C SER A 362 25.95 -36.87 2.50
N LEU A 363 27.04 -37.07 1.77
CA LEU A 363 28.18 -37.84 2.25
C LEU A 363 29.14 -36.94 3.06
N GLY A 364 29.78 -37.52 4.08
CA GLY A 364 30.78 -36.88 4.93
C GLY A 364 30.27 -36.42 6.30
N GLN A 365 30.85 -35.34 6.82
CA GLN A 365 30.63 -34.86 8.20
C GLN A 365 30.06 -33.44 8.29
N TYR A 366 30.19 -32.62 7.25
CA TYR A 366 29.74 -31.23 7.26
C TYR A 366 28.20 -31.14 7.21
N THR A 367 27.63 -30.38 8.14
CA THR A 367 26.18 -30.11 8.22
C THR A 367 25.79 -28.73 7.69
N LYS A 368 26.70 -27.75 7.74
CA LYS A 368 26.47 -26.41 7.22
C LYS A 368 26.50 -26.41 5.69
N ILE A 369 25.78 -25.48 5.07
CA ILE A 369 25.83 -25.21 3.63
C ILE A 369 25.97 -23.70 3.39
N THR A 370 26.81 -23.32 2.43
CA THR A 370 27.12 -21.92 2.12
C THR A 370 26.52 -21.51 0.78
N PHE A 371 25.81 -20.38 0.75
CA PHE A 371 25.22 -19.81 -0.46
C PHE A 371 25.75 -18.39 -0.67
N ARG A 372 26.39 -18.15 -1.83
CA ARG A 372 26.90 -16.83 -2.24
C ARG A 372 26.37 -16.41 -3.61
N SER A 373 26.02 -17.35 -4.49
CA SER A 373 25.31 -17.05 -5.74
C SER A 373 23.89 -16.55 -5.46
N PRO A 374 23.28 -15.78 -6.37
CA PRO A 374 21.83 -15.58 -6.38
C PRO A 374 21.07 -16.91 -6.33
N LEU A 375 19.81 -16.84 -5.88
CA LEU A 375 18.87 -17.94 -6.04
C LEU A 375 18.31 -17.88 -7.47
N TYR A 376 18.75 -18.82 -8.31
CA TYR A 376 18.29 -18.99 -9.68
C TYR A 376 17.01 -19.83 -9.73
N VAL A 377 16.01 -19.36 -10.49
CA VAL A 377 14.73 -20.04 -10.70
C VAL A 377 14.46 -20.20 -12.19
N GLY A 378 14.02 -21.39 -12.58
CA GLY A 378 13.66 -21.79 -13.96
C GLY A 378 14.82 -21.89 -14.97
N GLY A 379 16.04 -21.56 -14.57
CA GLY A 379 17.24 -21.68 -15.41
C GLY A 379 18.43 -20.93 -14.80
N SER A 380 19.54 -20.88 -15.52
CA SER A 380 20.72 -20.08 -15.16
C SER A 380 21.53 -19.76 -16.43
N PRO A 381 22.18 -18.59 -16.54
CA PRO A 381 23.11 -18.29 -17.63
C PRO A 381 24.20 -19.37 -17.80
N SER A 382 24.59 -20.00 -16.69
CA SER A 382 25.66 -21.00 -16.62
C SER A 382 25.16 -22.45 -16.57
N ALA A 383 23.89 -22.72 -16.95
CA ALA A 383 23.27 -24.06 -16.83
C ALA A 383 24.11 -25.22 -17.43
N TYR A 384 24.87 -24.97 -18.49
CA TYR A 384 25.82 -25.94 -19.06
C TYR A 384 26.92 -26.38 -18.09
N TRP A 385 27.44 -25.46 -17.26
CA TRP A 385 28.46 -25.75 -16.24
C TRP A 385 27.86 -26.43 -15.01
N LEU A 386 26.58 -26.19 -14.73
CA LEU A 386 25.87 -26.69 -13.55
C LEU A 386 25.50 -28.18 -13.60
N VAL A 387 25.63 -28.87 -14.75
CA VAL A 387 25.19 -30.27 -14.96
C VAL A 387 25.60 -31.24 -13.86
N ARG A 388 26.81 -31.07 -13.29
CA ARG A 388 27.29 -31.93 -12.19
C ARG A 388 26.45 -31.75 -10.92
N ALA A 389 26.09 -30.51 -10.61
CA ALA A 389 25.23 -30.17 -9.49
C ALA A 389 23.77 -30.56 -9.76
N THR A 390 23.21 -30.09 -10.88
CA THR A 390 21.76 -30.15 -11.19
C THR A 390 21.29 -31.46 -11.80
N GLY A 391 22.15 -32.16 -12.54
CA GLY A 391 21.79 -33.32 -13.36
C GLY A 391 21.26 -32.98 -14.75
N THR A 392 21.14 -31.69 -15.12
CA THR A 392 20.67 -31.24 -16.45
C THR A 392 21.38 -29.96 -16.89
N ASN A 393 21.58 -29.79 -18.20
CA ASN A 393 22.05 -28.54 -18.82
C ASN A 393 20.92 -27.66 -19.36
N ARG A 394 19.66 -28.11 -19.28
CA ARG A 394 18.50 -27.39 -19.82
C ARG A 394 17.88 -26.51 -18.75
N GLY A 395 17.45 -25.31 -19.10
CA GLY A 395 16.52 -24.55 -18.28
C GLY A 395 15.13 -25.20 -18.28
N PHE A 396 14.27 -24.77 -17.37
CA PHE A 396 12.89 -25.21 -17.29
C PHE A 396 12.06 -24.64 -18.45
N VAL A 397 11.16 -25.46 -19.00
CA VAL A 397 10.11 -25.05 -19.94
C VAL A 397 8.78 -25.26 -19.24
N GLY A 398 8.00 -24.20 -19.04
CA GLY A 398 6.75 -24.28 -18.30
C GLY A 398 6.40 -23.01 -17.53
N CYS A 399 5.53 -23.16 -16.53
CA CYS A 399 5.04 -22.09 -15.66
C CYS A 399 5.41 -22.34 -14.20
N ILE A 400 5.67 -21.28 -13.44
CA ILE A 400 5.76 -21.30 -11.97
C ILE A 400 4.76 -20.26 -11.44
N GLN A 401 3.88 -20.65 -10.51
CA GLN A 401 2.87 -19.73 -9.94
C GLN A 401 3.06 -19.40 -8.46
N SER A 402 3.89 -20.17 -7.74
CA SER A 402 4.17 -19.94 -6.32
C SER A 402 5.58 -20.39 -5.96
N LEU A 403 6.26 -19.58 -5.15
CA LEU A 403 7.53 -19.88 -4.50
C LEU A 403 7.39 -19.53 -3.02
N THR A 404 7.63 -20.49 -2.13
CA THR A 404 7.61 -20.30 -0.68
C THR A 404 8.95 -20.76 -0.12
N ILE A 405 9.59 -19.90 0.68
CA ILE A 405 10.89 -20.16 1.31
C ILE A 405 10.71 -20.04 2.82
N ASN A 406 11.07 -21.07 3.57
CA ASN A 406 10.92 -21.17 5.02
C ASN A 406 9.52 -20.76 5.51
N ASN A 407 8.49 -21.33 4.87
CA ASN A 407 7.05 -21.06 5.08
C ASN A 407 6.59 -19.62 4.80
N LYS A 408 7.45 -18.77 4.21
CA LYS A 408 7.10 -17.42 3.77
C LYS A 408 6.94 -17.38 2.24
N ALA A 409 5.76 -16.98 1.78
CA ALA A 409 5.52 -16.72 0.37
C ALA A 409 6.51 -15.66 -0.15
N THR A 410 7.19 -15.98 -1.25
CA THR A 410 8.11 -15.08 -1.94
C THR A 410 7.39 -14.53 -3.16
N ASP A 411 7.26 -13.20 -3.22
CA ASP A 411 6.63 -12.56 -4.35
C ASP A 411 7.51 -12.69 -5.60
N ILE A 412 7.06 -13.51 -6.55
CA ILE A 412 7.79 -13.82 -7.79
C ILE A 412 7.70 -12.71 -8.85
N ARG A 413 6.97 -11.62 -8.59
CA ARG A 413 6.90 -10.46 -9.49
C ARG A 413 8.23 -9.68 -9.54
N PRO A 414 8.46 -8.87 -10.59
CA PRO A 414 9.64 -8.02 -10.69
C PRO A 414 9.74 -7.00 -9.55
N TRP A 415 10.94 -6.75 -9.04
CA TRP A 415 11.23 -5.61 -8.17
C TRP A 415 10.89 -4.28 -8.88
N PRO A 416 10.34 -3.24 -8.20
CA PRO A 416 10.13 -3.12 -6.75
C PRO A 416 8.81 -3.67 -6.21
N LEU A 417 7.93 -4.20 -7.07
CA LEU A 417 6.64 -4.75 -6.65
C LEU A 417 6.81 -6.10 -5.94
N GLY A 418 7.62 -6.99 -6.54
CA GLY A 418 7.98 -8.28 -5.95
C GLY A 418 9.44 -8.39 -5.54
N LYS A 419 9.93 -9.64 -5.46
CA LYS A 419 11.28 -9.99 -4.97
C LYS A 419 12.23 -10.50 -6.06
N ALA A 420 11.78 -10.64 -7.30
CA ALA A 420 12.68 -10.99 -8.40
C ALA A 420 13.60 -9.80 -8.72
N LEU A 421 14.92 -10.00 -8.55
CA LEU A 421 15.95 -8.98 -8.72
C LEU A 421 16.28 -8.75 -10.19
N SER A 422 16.31 -9.83 -10.97
CA SER A 422 16.53 -9.82 -12.42
C SER A 422 15.92 -11.07 -13.06
N GLY A 423 15.96 -11.12 -14.39
CA GLY A 423 15.60 -12.28 -15.18
C GLY A 423 15.75 -12.02 -16.67
N ALA A 424 15.85 -13.09 -17.45
CA ALA A 424 15.96 -13.02 -18.91
C ALA A 424 14.89 -13.91 -19.57
N ASP A 425 14.31 -13.39 -20.65
CA ASP A 425 13.33 -14.03 -21.53
C ASP A 425 12.13 -14.63 -20.78
N ILE A 426 11.56 -13.89 -19.82
CA ILE A 426 10.41 -14.34 -19.03
C ILE A 426 9.10 -13.86 -19.65
N GLY A 427 8.21 -14.82 -19.92
CA GLY A 427 6.84 -14.55 -20.37
C GLY A 427 5.82 -14.53 -19.23
N GLU A 428 4.57 -14.31 -19.58
CA GLU A 428 3.41 -14.45 -18.70
C GLU A 428 2.64 -15.74 -19.06
N CYS A 429 2.25 -16.52 -18.05
CA CYS A 429 1.46 -17.74 -18.26
C CYS A 429 -0.04 -17.47 -18.38
N SER A 430 -0.57 -16.43 -17.72
CA SER A 430 -2.00 -16.12 -17.71
C SER A 430 -2.52 -15.32 -18.90
N ASP A 431 -1.65 -14.87 -19.82
CA ASP A 431 -1.97 -13.97 -20.95
C ASP A 431 -3.26 -14.38 -21.70
N ARG A 432 -3.51 -15.69 -21.86
CA ARG A 432 -4.65 -16.24 -22.62
C ARG A 432 -5.86 -16.66 -21.80
N VAL A 433 -5.78 -16.60 -20.47
CA VAL A 433 -6.85 -17.11 -19.59
C VAL A 433 -8.14 -16.32 -19.81
N CYS A 434 -8.04 -14.99 -19.87
CA CYS A 434 -9.21 -14.13 -20.07
C CYS A 434 -9.63 -13.95 -21.54
N ASP A 435 -8.81 -14.33 -22.52
CA ASP A 435 -9.20 -14.32 -23.95
C ASP A 435 -10.35 -15.30 -24.25
N MET A 436 -10.43 -16.40 -23.49
CA MET A 436 -11.42 -17.47 -23.67
C MET A 436 -12.62 -17.36 -22.71
N VAL A 437 -12.65 -16.33 -21.84
CA VAL A 437 -13.63 -16.19 -20.76
C VAL A 437 -14.40 -14.90 -20.92
N SER A 438 -15.73 -15.00 -21.05
CA SER A 438 -16.64 -13.85 -21.08
C SER A 438 -17.50 -13.85 -19.82
N CYS A 439 -17.25 -12.91 -18.92
CA CYS A 439 -18.09 -12.67 -17.75
C CYS A 439 -19.37 -11.93 -18.15
N ALA A 440 -20.53 -12.37 -17.66
CA ALA A 440 -21.83 -11.77 -17.90
C ALA A 440 -22.05 -10.49 -17.07
N ASN A 441 -23.15 -9.78 -17.36
CA ASN A 441 -23.67 -8.68 -16.55
C ASN A 441 -22.67 -7.55 -16.23
N GLY A 442 -21.68 -7.33 -17.10
CA GLY A 442 -20.63 -6.31 -16.92
C GLY A 442 -19.50 -6.71 -15.97
N GLY A 443 -19.39 -8.00 -15.63
CA GLY A 443 -18.23 -8.52 -14.92
C GLY A 443 -16.95 -8.47 -15.75
N VAL A 444 -15.81 -8.43 -15.06
CA VAL A 444 -14.47 -8.34 -15.67
C VAL A 444 -13.70 -9.62 -15.36
N CYS A 445 -13.11 -10.27 -16.36
CA CYS A 445 -12.24 -11.41 -16.12
C CYS A 445 -10.92 -10.94 -15.48
N PHE A 446 -10.52 -11.58 -14.39
CA PHE A 446 -9.26 -11.36 -13.70
C PHE A 446 -8.52 -12.69 -13.56
N ALA A 447 -7.32 -12.79 -14.12
CA ALA A 447 -6.48 -13.97 -13.96
C ALA A 447 -5.87 -14.00 -12.55
N ASN A 448 -6.40 -14.88 -11.69
CA ASN A 448 -5.94 -15.05 -10.32
C ASN A 448 -4.89 -16.15 -10.15
N ARG A 449 -4.69 -16.97 -11.19
CA ARG A 449 -3.64 -17.99 -11.32
C ARG A 449 -3.19 -18.08 -12.78
N ALA A 450 -2.05 -18.72 -13.01
CA ALA A 450 -1.50 -18.93 -14.34
C ALA A 450 -2.48 -19.59 -15.35
N ASP A 451 -3.34 -20.52 -14.90
CA ASP A 451 -4.42 -21.11 -15.71
C ASP A 451 -5.83 -20.84 -15.12
N GLY A 452 -5.95 -19.91 -14.17
CA GLY A 452 -7.17 -19.68 -13.40
C GLY A 452 -7.68 -18.25 -13.50
N TYR A 453 -9.00 -18.11 -13.54
CA TYR A 453 -9.66 -16.81 -13.48
C TYR A 453 -10.66 -16.73 -12.34
N ILE A 454 -10.95 -15.50 -11.97
CA ILE A 454 -12.16 -15.10 -11.27
C ILE A 454 -12.85 -14.05 -12.14
N CYS A 455 -14.15 -14.18 -12.36
CA CYS A 455 -14.94 -13.06 -12.84
C CYS A 455 -15.20 -12.11 -11.66
N LEU A 456 -14.84 -10.83 -11.81
CA LEU A 456 -15.13 -9.76 -10.87
C LEU A 456 -16.58 -9.30 -11.08
N CYS A 457 -17.50 -9.94 -10.38
CA CYS A 457 -18.94 -9.75 -10.56
C CYS A 457 -19.46 -8.48 -9.91
N PRO A 458 -20.12 -7.57 -10.64
CA PRO A 458 -20.64 -6.32 -10.07
C PRO A 458 -21.68 -6.58 -8.97
N LEU A 459 -21.87 -5.60 -8.08
CA LEU A 459 -22.88 -5.66 -7.03
C LEU A 459 -24.26 -6.12 -7.53
N GLY A 460 -24.79 -7.16 -6.88
CA GLY A 460 -26.06 -7.79 -7.25
C GLY A 460 -25.93 -8.96 -8.24
N PHE A 461 -24.72 -9.32 -8.67
CA PHE A 461 -24.45 -10.49 -9.51
C PHE A 461 -23.46 -11.47 -8.85
N LYS A 462 -23.64 -12.76 -9.11
CA LYS A 462 -22.82 -13.87 -8.62
C LYS A 462 -22.81 -15.02 -9.65
N GLY A 463 -22.09 -16.10 -9.33
CA GLY A 463 -21.85 -17.21 -10.24
C GLY A 463 -20.42 -17.17 -10.80
N ALA A 464 -19.98 -18.24 -11.45
CA ALA A 464 -18.60 -18.34 -11.94
C ALA A 464 -18.30 -17.35 -13.08
N LEU A 465 -19.35 -16.96 -13.81
CA LEU A 465 -19.35 -16.01 -14.92
C LEU A 465 -20.28 -14.81 -14.63
N CYS A 466 -20.65 -14.54 -13.38
CA CYS A 466 -21.58 -13.46 -12.99
C CYS A 466 -22.99 -13.58 -13.58
N GLU A 467 -23.41 -14.80 -13.89
CA GLU A 467 -24.65 -15.15 -14.60
C GLU A 467 -25.92 -15.04 -13.74
N GLU A 468 -25.80 -15.13 -12.41
CA GLU A 468 -26.93 -15.08 -11.48
C GLU A 468 -27.13 -13.69 -10.85
N SER A 469 -28.32 -13.11 -10.98
CA SER A 469 -28.70 -11.88 -10.26
C SER A 469 -29.30 -12.19 -8.87
N PHE A 470 -29.01 -11.36 -7.87
CA PHE A 470 -29.58 -11.47 -6.53
C PHE A 470 -29.75 -10.11 -5.84
N SER A 471 -30.63 -10.02 -4.83
CA SER A 471 -30.78 -8.85 -3.98
C SER A 471 -29.78 -8.88 -2.81
N LEU A 472 -28.83 -7.95 -2.80
CA LEU A 472 -27.88 -7.80 -1.70
C LEU A 472 -28.57 -7.20 -0.46
N SER A 473 -28.53 -7.93 0.65
CA SER A 473 -29.15 -7.54 1.93
C SER A 473 -28.22 -7.66 3.13
N SER A 474 -27.19 -8.52 3.09
CA SER A 474 -26.21 -8.71 4.17
C SER A 474 -24.80 -8.90 3.59
N PRO A 475 -24.04 -7.80 3.36
CA PRO A 475 -22.79 -7.83 2.60
C PRO A 475 -21.68 -8.70 3.22
N LEU A 476 -21.38 -9.81 2.54
CA LEU A 476 -20.27 -10.72 2.83
C LEU A 476 -19.08 -10.41 1.91
N PHE A 477 -17.94 -10.17 2.54
CA PHE A 477 -16.63 -9.96 1.92
C PHE A 477 -15.75 -11.20 2.13
N ASN A 478 -14.93 -11.51 1.14
CA ASN A 478 -14.08 -12.68 1.10
C ASN A 478 -12.81 -12.41 0.24
N GLU A 479 -11.66 -12.57 0.88
CA GLU A 479 -10.33 -12.43 0.29
C GLU A 479 -10.08 -13.38 -0.91
N THR A 480 -10.61 -14.60 -0.89
CA THR A 480 -10.35 -15.58 -1.96
C THR A 480 -10.97 -15.23 -3.31
N VAL A 481 -11.93 -14.31 -3.32
CA VAL A 481 -12.64 -13.85 -4.53
C VAL A 481 -12.43 -12.35 -4.81
N PHE A 482 -11.47 -11.69 -4.14
CA PHE A 482 -11.15 -10.26 -4.32
C PHE A 482 -12.37 -9.33 -4.15
N SER A 483 -13.19 -9.53 -3.11
CA SER A 483 -14.36 -8.70 -2.89
C SER A 483 -14.02 -7.29 -2.38
N TYR A 484 -14.69 -6.26 -2.90
CA TYR A 484 -14.68 -4.91 -2.32
C TYR A 484 -15.91 -4.11 -2.72
N ALA A 485 -16.28 -3.11 -1.91
CA ALA A 485 -17.31 -2.12 -2.24
C ALA A 485 -16.67 -0.76 -2.54
N VAL A 486 -17.35 0.04 -3.37
CA VAL A 486 -16.93 1.39 -3.76
C VAL A 486 -18.09 2.34 -3.48
N ILE A 487 -17.95 3.18 -2.48
CA ILE A 487 -18.99 4.10 -2.00
C ILE A 487 -18.54 5.53 -2.32
N ARG A 488 -19.40 6.32 -2.98
CA ARG A 488 -19.11 7.73 -3.24
C ARG A 488 -19.30 8.55 -1.97
N TRP A 489 -18.48 9.58 -1.79
CA TRP A 489 -18.66 10.54 -0.70
C TRP A 489 -20.06 11.18 -0.76
N PRO A 490 -20.75 11.35 0.38
CA PRO A 490 -22.15 11.80 0.41
C PRO A 490 -22.37 13.31 0.21
N GLN A 491 -21.27 14.08 0.17
CA GLN A 491 -21.13 15.47 -0.27
C GLN A 491 -19.71 15.64 -0.83
N SER A 492 -19.37 16.84 -1.31
CA SER A 492 -17.98 17.26 -1.58
C SER A 492 -17.03 16.85 -0.44
N SER A 493 -15.87 16.29 -0.77
CA SER A 493 -14.81 15.93 0.20
C SER A 493 -14.41 17.13 1.08
N GLN A 494 -14.58 18.35 0.58
CA GLN A 494 -14.36 19.60 1.31
C GLN A 494 -15.19 19.75 2.59
N SER A 495 -16.35 19.08 2.70
CA SER A 495 -17.17 19.07 3.92
C SER A 495 -16.57 18.22 5.05
N TYR A 496 -15.65 17.29 4.73
CA TYR A 496 -15.09 16.31 5.68
C TYR A 496 -13.62 16.58 6.06
N LEU A 497 -13.02 17.65 5.52
CA LEU A 497 -11.61 18.02 5.75
C LEU A 497 -11.27 18.15 7.24
N SER A 498 -12.19 18.71 8.04
CA SER A 498 -11.93 19.07 9.45
C SER A 498 -12.58 18.15 10.47
N PHE A 499 -13.66 17.45 10.12
CA PHE A 499 -14.38 16.54 11.02
C PHE A 499 -15.01 15.37 10.25
N MET A 500 -14.85 14.17 10.81
CA MET A 500 -15.54 12.96 10.36
C MET A 500 -15.70 11.98 11.53
N GLU A 501 -16.80 11.24 11.53
CA GLU A 501 -17.07 10.12 12.42
C GLU A 501 -17.68 8.97 11.62
N PHE A 502 -17.11 7.78 11.77
CA PHE A 502 -17.62 6.54 11.20
C PHE A 502 -18.13 5.61 12.30
N GLU A 503 -19.32 5.07 12.12
CA GLU A 503 -19.76 3.87 12.84
C GLU A 503 -19.76 2.68 11.88
N VAL A 504 -19.16 1.56 12.28
CA VAL A 504 -19.12 0.32 11.50
C VAL A 504 -19.60 -0.85 12.35
N THR A 505 -20.58 -1.62 11.87
CA THR A 505 -20.98 -2.90 12.49
C THR A 505 -20.54 -4.04 11.58
N PHE A 506 -19.68 -4.92 12.09
CA PHE A 506 -18.99 -5.94 11.29
C PHE A 506 -18.80 -7.26 12.05
N TRP A 507 -18.51 -8.32 11.30
CA TRP A 507 -18.23 -9.68 11.80
C TRP A 507 -16.96 -10.18 11.11
N PRO A 508 -15.80 -10.27 11.79
CA PRO A 508 -14.53 -10.69 11.19
C PRO A 508 -14.36 -12.22 11.23
N SER A 509 -14.05 -12.84 10.09
CA SER A 509 -13.71 -14.27 10.00
C SER A 509 -12.24 -14.52 9.62
N ALA A 510 -11.43 -13.46 9.56
CA ALA A 510 -9.98 -13.52 9.40
C ALA A 510 -9.28 -12.54 10.36
N PRO A 511 -8.06 -12.83 10.85
CA PRO A 511 -7.36 -12.01 11.83
C PRO A 511 -6.85 -10.67 11.29
N SER A 512 -6.82 -10.46 9.97
CA SER A 512 -6.33 -9.23 9.35
C SER A 512 -7.04 -8.95 8.01
N GLY A 513 -7.23 -7.67 7.69
CA GLY A 513 -7.82 -7.19 6.43
C GLY A 513 -8.32 -5.73 6.52
N VAL A 514 -8.45 -5.05 5.39
CA VAL A 514 -8.93 -3.65 5.35
C VAL A 514 -10.45 -3.55 5.46
N LEU A 515 -10.95 -2.85 6.48
CA LEU A 515 -12.37 -2.55 6.61
C LEU A 515 -12.77 -1.36 5.73
N LEU A 516 -11.98 -0.28 5.75
CA LEU A 516 -12.27 0.96 5.00
C LEU A 516 -10.96 1.62 4.53
N TYR A 517 -10.94 2.16 3.31
CA TYR A 517 -9.82 2.95 2.78
C TYR A 517 -10.29 4.09 1.87
N SER A 518 -9.63 5.24 1.94
CA SER A 518 -9.72 6.32 0.96
C SER A 518 -8.47 7.20 1.02
N ASP A 519 -8.07 7.78 -0.11
CA ASP A 519 -6.90 8.66 -0.22
C ASP A 519 -7.13 9.83 -1.19
N ASP A 520 -6.10 10.64 -1.38
CA ASP A 520 -5.96 11.53 -2.53
C ASP A 520 -4.74 11.13 -3.38
N ALA A 521 -4.91 11.02 -4.69
CA ALA A 521 -3.85 10.59 -5.60
C ALA A 521 -2.71 11.62 -5.75
N GLY A 522 -2.98 12.91 -5.52
CA GLY A 522 -2.03 14.01 -5.68
C GLY A 522 -1.28 14.41 -4.40
N SER A 523 -1.75 13.98 -3.23
CA SER A 523 -1.11 14.28 -1.94
C SER A 523 -0.67 13.01 -1.18
N ARG A 524 -0.26 13.19 0.08
CA ARG A 524 0.04 12.09 1.02
C ARG A 524 -1.18 11.66 1.84
N ASP A 525 -2.29 12.38 1.71
CA ASP A 525 -3.47 12.25 2.55
C ASP A 525 -4.14 10.89 2.33
N PHE A 526 -4.47 10.21 3.43
CA PHE A 526 -5.25 8.98 3.42
C PHE A 526 -5.95 8.76 4.75
N LEU A 527 -7.00 7.93 4.69
CA LEU A 527 -7.77 7.44 5.81
C LEU A 527 -7.93 5.92 5.63
N ALA A 528 -7.58 5.14 6.66
CA ALA A 528 -7.73 3.69 6.65
C ALA A 528 -8.24 3.16 8.00
N ILE A 529 -9.08 2.14 7.94
CA ILE A 529 -9.47 1.30 9.07
C ILE A 529 -9.07 -0.12 8.72
N ASN A 530 -8.13 -0.69 9.47
CA ASN A 530 -7.61 -2.03 9.25
C ASN A 530 -7.84 -2.92 10.46
N LEU A 531 -8.02 -4.21 10.21
CA LEU A 531 -7.81 -5.26 11.20
C LEU A 531 -6.39 -5.80 11.01
N VAL A 532 -5.58 -5.84 12.07
CA VAL A 532 -4.18 -6.29 12.07
C VAL A 532 -3.93 -7.18 13.29
N ASP A 533 -3.80 -8.48 13.06
CA ASP A 533 -3.60 -9.51 14.08
C ASP A 533 -4.65 -9.43 15.21
N ARG A 534 -5.92 -9.29 14.80
CA ARG A 534 -7.12 -9.09 15.64
C ARG A 534 -7.20 -7.76 16.41
N TYR A 535 -6.30 -6.81 16.19
CA TYR A 535 -6.48 -5.45 16.68
C TYR A 535 -7.04 -4.56 15.59
N LEU A 536 -7.92 -3.62 15.92
CA LEU A 536 -8.32 -2.59 14.97
C LEU A 536 -7.33 -1.44 15.00
N GLU A 537 -7.00 -0.93 13.82
CA GLU A 537 -6.17 0.26 13.63
C GLU A 537 -6.91 1.29 12.78
N PHE A 538 -7.05 2.49 13.33
CA PHE A 538 -7.43 3.68 12.58
C PHE A 538 -6.15 4.45 12.23
N ARG A 539 -5.90 4.61 10.93
CA ARG A 539 -4.69 5.25 10.39
C ARG A 539 -5.08 6.42 9.50
N PHE A 540 -4.40 7.56 9.63
CA PHE A 540 -4.59 8.70 8.74
C PHE A 540 -3.38 9.62 8.65
N ASP A 541 -3.18 10.27 7.50
CA ASP A 541 -2.20 11.34 7.29
C ASP A 541 -2.94 12.58 6.76
N CYS A 542 -2.65 13.75 7.35
CA CYS A 542 -3.20 15.06 6.93
C CYS A 542 -2.25 15.83 6.00
N GLY A 543 -1.24 15.16 5.43
CA GLY A 543 -0.23 15.72 4.54
C GLY A 543 1.13 16.02 5.19
N SER A 544 1.31 15.72 6.48
CA SER A 544 2.57 15.96 7.22
C SER A 544 3.00 14.87 8.20
N GLY A 545 2.32 13.72 8.22
CA GLY A 545 2.68 12.57 9.06
C GLY A 545 1.47 11.74 9.49
N GLU A 546 1.71 10.44 9.67
CA GLU A 546 0.69 9.46 10.02
C GLU A 546 0.31 9.51 11.51
N ALA A 547 -0.97 9.40 11.82
CA ALA A 547 -1.47 8.91 13.10
C ALA A 547 -1.79 7.41 12.99
N VAL A 548 -1.39 6.61 13.97
CA VAL A 548 -1.83 5.21 14.14
C VAL A 548 -2.50 5.08 15.49
N ILE A 549 -3.79 4.73 15.50
CA ILE A 549 -4.59 4.54 16.71
C ILE A 549 -5.06 3.09 16.73
N ARG A 550 -4.57 2.30 17.68
CA ARG A 550 -4.85 0.86 17.81
C ARG A 550 -5.81 0.58 18.96
N SER A 551 -6.67 -0.42 18.84
CA SER A 551 -7.54 -0.90 19.92
C SER A 551 -6.71 -1.37 21.12
N GLU A 552 -7.28 -1.25 22.33
CA GLU A 552 -6.61 -1.65 23.57
C GLU A 552 -6.40 -3.17 23.62
N GLU A 553 -7.43 -3.93 23.21
CA GLU A 553 -7.42 -5.40 23.21
C GLU A 553 -7.70 -5.96 21.81
N GLN A 554 -7.41 -7.26 21.65
CA GLN A 554 -7.81 -8.02 20.47
C GLN A 554 -9.34 -8.22 20.46
N ILE A 555 -9.95 -8.02 19.29
CA ILE A 555 -11.34 -8.44 19.08
C ILE A 555 -11.41 -9.96 18.88
N ASN A 556 -12.57 -10.53 19.14
CA ASN A 556 -12.83 -11.92 18.84
C ASN A 556 -13.03 -12.11 17.32
N LEU A 557 -12.79 -13.33 16.84
CA LEU A 557 -13.22 -13.72 15.50
C LEU A 557 -14.56 -14.42 15.60
N ASP A 558 -15.33 -14.33 14.52
CA ASP A 558 -16.66 -14.89 14.37
C ASP A 558 -17.66 -14.43 15.45
N SER A 559 -17.68 -13.10 15.67
CA SER A 559 -18.66 -12.39 16.48
C SER A 559 -18.96 -10.99 15.93
N TRP A 560 -20.13 -10.43 16.26
CA TRP A 560 -20.47 -9.03 15.94
C TRP A 560 -19.67 -8.05 16.78
N HIS A 561 -19.16 -7.00 16.13
CA HIS A 561 -18.46 -5.88 16.74
C HIS A 561 -19.04 -4.54 16.27
N GLU A 562 -19.06 -3.54 17.16
CA GLU A 562 -19.37 -2.15 16.85
C GLU A 562 -18.13 -1.27 17.00
N LEU A 563 -17.64 -0.73 15.88
CA LEU A 563 -16.54 0.23 15.83
C LEU A 563 -17.08 1.65 15.69
N ARG A 564 -16.55 2.57 16.51
CA ARG A 564 -16.67 4.02 16.36
C ARG A 564 -15.27 4.58 16.15
N VAL A 565 -15.05 5.29 15.05
CA VAL A 565 -13.83 6.10 14.87
C VAL A 565 -14.22 7.53 14.53
N SER A 566 -13.59 8.51 15.15
CA SER A 566 -13.80 9.91 14.81
C SER A 566 -12.46 10.64 14.65
N ARG A 567 -12.46 11.70 13.86
CA ARG A 567 -11.31 12.57 13.66
C ARG A 567 -11.77 14.01 13.64
N THR A 568 -11.17 14.82 14.51
CA THR A 568 -11.32 16.29 14.56
C THR A 568 -9.96 16.92 14.35
N ALA A 569 -9.77 17.58 13.21
CA ALA A 569 -8.48 18.09 12.76
C ALA A 569 -7.39 16.98 12.77
N LYS A 570 -6.37 17.11 13.61
CA LYS A 570 -5.30 16.10 13.76
C LYS A 570 -5.64 15.01 14.79
N SER A 571 -6.57 15.27 15.69
CA SER A 571 -6.93 14.32 16.74
C SER A 571 -7.86 13.26 16.17
N GLY A 572 -7.56 12.00 16.43
CA GLY A 572 -8.43 10.86 16.16
C GLY A 572 -8.77 10.12 17.45
N ILE A 573 -9.91 9.45 17.44
CA ILE A 573 -10.40 8.56 18.49
C ILE A 573 -10.84 7.25 17.83
N LEU A 574 -10.49 6.12 18.43
CA LEU A 574 -11.02 4.79 18.10
C LEU A 574 -11.63 4.16 19.35
N GLN A 575 -12.83 3.62 19.23
CA GLN A 575 -13.45 2.78 20.24
C GLN A 575 -14.11 1.58 19.57
N VAL A 576 -13.88 0.38 20.10
CA VAL A 576 -14.55 -0.84 19.66
C VAL A 576 -15.31 -1.48 20.84
N ASP A 577 -16.56 -1.83 20.60
CA ASP A 577 -17.51 -2.34 21.59
C ASP A 577 -17.53 -1.49 22.88
N ASN A 578 -17.29 -2.13 24.02
CA ASN A 578 -17.17 -1.49 25.33
C ASN A 578 -15.69 -1.30 25.77
N GLN A 579 -14.71 -1.47 24.87
CA GLN A 579 -13.32 -1.14 25.18
C GLN A 579 -13.17 0.35 25.47
N LYS A 580 -12.08 0.71 26.14
CA LYS A 580 -11.72 2.11 26.39
C LYS A 580 -11.48 2.84 25.05
N PRO A 581 -11.96 4.09 24.89
CA PRO A 581 -11.55 4.93 23.76
C PRO A 581 -10.04 5.14 23.76
N MET A 582 -9.43 4.94 22.60
CA MET A 582 -8.02 5.18 22.33
C MET A 582 -7.87 6.42 21.46
N GLU A 583 -6.95 7.31 21.83
CA GLU A 583 -6.75 8.60 21.16
C GLU A 583 -5.36 8.64 20.48
N GLY A 584 -5.23 9.44 19.43
CA GLY A 584 -3.95 9.73 18.79
C GLY A 584 -4.01 10.99 17.96
N ILE A 585 -2.84 11.50 17.56
CA ILE A 585 -2.71 12.80 16.89
C ILE A 585 -1.75 12.67 15.71
N ALA A 586 -2.17 13.14 14.53
CA ALA A 586 -1.31 13.18 13.34
C ALA A 586 -0.21 14.23 13.45
N GLU A 587 0.98 13.91 12.95
CA GLU A 587 2.15 14.76 13.08
C GLU A 587 2.16 15.97 12.13
N GLY A 588 3.01 16.95 12.46
CA GLY A 588 3.23 18.15 11.66
C GLY A 588 2.12 19.20 11.77
N ALA A 589 1.97 20.02 10.73
CA ALA A 589 1.22 21.28 10.79
C ALA A 589 -0.23 21.18 10.29
N PHE A 590 -0.54 20.30 9.33
CA PHE A 590 -1.82 20.29 8.63
C PHE A 590 -2.95 19.63 9.44
N THR A 591 -4.13 20.25 9.42
CA THR A 591 -5.34 19.80 10.13
C THR A 591 -6.42 19.25 9.21
N GLN A 592 -6.29 19.52 7.91
CA GLN A 592 -7.23 19.10 6.89
C GLN A 592 -6.76 17.81 6.25
N ILE A 593 -7.69 16.92 5.93
CA ILE A 593 -7.43 15.74 5.12
C ILE A 593 -8.25 15.83 3.84
N ASN A 594 -7.61 15.78 2.69
CA ASN A 594 -8.29 15.64 1.41
C ASN A 594 -8.31 14.16 1.02
N CYS A 595 -9.50 13.59 0.82
CA CYS A 595 -9.67 12.27 0.24
C CYS A 595 -10.55 12.41 -1.00
N SER A 596 -9.93 12.38 -2.18
CA SER A 596 -10.62 12.53 -3.48
C SER A 596 -11.03 11.19 -4.09
N SER A 597 -10.36 10.09 -3.72
CA SER A 597 -10.79 8.74 -4.03
C SER A 597 -12.15 8.41 -3.37
N PRO A 598 -12.92 7.44 -3.91
CA PRO A 598 -14.08 6.89 -3.23
C PRO A 598 -13.73 6.23 -1.91
N LEU A 599 -14.73 6.08 -1.03
CA LEU A 599 -14.65 5.19 0.13
C LEU A 599 -14.67 3.73 -0.35
N TYR A 600 -13.53 3.07 -0.30
CA TYR A 600 -13.43 1.63 -0.49
C TYR A 600 -13.75 0.92 0.82
N LEU A 601 -14.49 -0.19 0.74
CA LEU A 601 -14.96 -0.95 1.90
C LEU A 601 -14.70 -2.44 1.70
N GLY A 602 -14.16 -3.11 2.73
CA GLY A 602 -13.83 -4.53 2.76
C GLY A 602 -12.68 -4.97 1.83
N GLY A 603 -12.18 -4.08 0.98
CA GLY A 603 -11.06 -4.32 0.08
C GLY A 603 -10.79 -3.10 -0.81
N VAL A 604 -9.78 -3.18 -1.68
CA VAL A 604 -9.49 -2.16 -2.70
C VAL A 604 -9.28 -2.82 -4.08
N PRO A 605 -9.46 -2.07 -5.20
CA PRO A 605 -9.23 -2.59 -6.55
C PRO A 605 -7.77 -2.97 -6.84
N ASP A 606 -6.82 -2.28 -6.20
CA ASP A 606 -5.39 -2.45 -6.41
C ASP A 606 -4.64 -2.07 -5.11
N TYR A 607 -4.05 -3.07 -4.46
CA TYR A 607 -3.35 -2.91 -3.18
C TYR A 607 -2.02 -2.16 -3.35
N GLU A 608 -1.35 -2.31 -4.49
CA GLU A 608 -0.03 -1.68 -4.76
C GLU A 608 -0.13 -0.17 -4.94
N LYS A 609 -1.31 0.34 -5.32
CA LYS A 609 -1.58 1.77 -5.45
C LYS A 609 -1.94 2.45 -4.13
N THR A 610 -2.16 1.70 -3.05
CA THR A 610 -2.48 2.29 -1.74
C THR A 610 -1.25 2.97 -1.12
N LYS A 611 -1.46 3.97 -0.24
CA LYS A 611 -0.35 4.58 0.48
C LYS A 611 0.27 3.52 1.40
N ARG A 612 1.58 3.22 1.25
CA ARG A 612 2.28 2.16 2.02
C ARG A 612 2.09 2.26 3.54
N THR A 613 2.04 3.48 4.09
CA THR A 613 1.80 3.74 5.51
C THR A 613 0.38 3.39 5.97
N ALA A 614 -0.61 3.40 5.08
CA ALA A 614 -2.02 3.14 5.40
C ALA A 614 -2.32 1.72 5.90
N GLY A 615 -1.36 0.78 5.85
CA GLY A 615 -1.52 -0.58 6.38
C GLY A 615 -2.48 -1.48 5.58
N VAL A 616 -2.87 -1.06 4.37
CA VAL A 616 -3.84 -1.76 3.51
C VAL A 616 -3.14 -2.89 2.77
N MET A 617 -3.01 -4.05 3.43
CA MET A 617 -2.23 -5.19 2.90
C MET A 617 -3.06 -6.24 2.16
N LYS A 618 -4.31 -6.48 2.56
CA LYS A 618 -5.19 -7.52 1.97
C LYS A 618 -6.68 -7.28 2.23
N PRO A 619 -7.60 -7.94 1.48
CA PRO A 619 -9.04 -7.81 1.71
C PRO A 619 -9.47 -8.25 3.10
N PHE A 620 -10.59 -7.71 3.57
CA PHE A 620 -11.31 -8.20 4.72
C PHE A 620 -12.13 -9.44 4.33
N THR A 621 -12.18 -10.42 5.24
CA THR A 621 -13.05 -11.59 5.12
C THR A 621 -14.00 -11.61 6.30
N GLY A 622 -15.30 -11.53 6.02
CA GLY A 622 -16.33 -11.31 7.04
C GLY A 622 -17.52 -10.50 6.53
N ILE A 623 -18.43 -10.13 7.43
CA ILE A 623 -19.66 -9.39 7.11
C ILE A 623 -19.47 -7.92 7.49
N ILE A 624 -19.91 -6.97 6.65
CA ILE A 624 -20.03 -5.56 7.05
C ILE A 624 -21.51 -5.15 6.87
N GLN A 625 -22.23 -5.08 7.99
CA GLN A 625 -23.68 -4.88 8.01
C GLN A 625 -24.08 -3.41 7.96
N LYS A 626 -23.30 -2.53 8.61
CA LYS A 626 -23.64 -1.13 8.82
C LYS A 626 -22.41 -0.26 8.58
N LEU A 627 -22.60 0.83 7.84
CA LEU A 627 -21.68 1.96 7.76
C LEU A 627 -22.49 3.25 7.95
N ILE A 628 -22.09 4.07 8.91
CA ILE A 628 -22.56 5.46 9.08
C ILE A 628 -21.35 6.38 8.96
N LEU A 629 -21.55 7.54 8.32
CA LEU A 629 -20.61 8.66 8.28
C LEU A 629 -21.35 9.93 8.72
N ASN A 630 -20.96 10.56 9.83
CA ASN A 630 -21.59 11.76 10.41
C ASN A 630 -23.14 11.63 10.45
N ASP A 631 -23.66 10.65 11.20
CA ASP A 631 -25.09 10.28 11.31
C ASP A 631 -25.78 9.83 10.00
N ARG A 632 -25.12 9.93 8.84
CA ARG A 632 -25.67 9.48 7.56
C ARG A 632 -25.30 8.02 7.30
N ALA A 633 -26.32 7.16 7.24
CA ALA A 633 -26.15 5.78 6.77
C ALA A 633 -25.67 5.75 5.32
N MET A 634 -24.67 4.91 5.07
CA MET A 634 -24.02 4.71 3.78
C MET A 634 -24.39 3.31 3.25
N PRO A 635 -25.53 3.18 2.52
CA PRO A 635 -26.02 1.87 2.11
C PRO A 635 -25.10 1.19 1.09
N ILE A 636 -24.80 -0.09 1.34
CA ILE A 636 -24.03 -0.97 0.46
C ILE A 636 -25.03 -1.73 -0.42
N THR A 637 -25.61 -1.05 -1.40
CA THR A 637 -26.62 -1.64 -2.31
C THR A 637 -26.32 -1.25 -3.76
N ALA A 638 -26.80 -2.05 -4.72
CA ALA A 638 -26.49 -1.85 -6.15
C ALA A 638 -26.95 -0.48 -6.72
N GLY A 639 -27.87 0.23 -6.05
CA GLY A 639 -28.28 1.58 -6.42
C GLY A 639 -27.47 2.71 -5.77
N SER A 640 -26.61 2.41 -4.79
CA SER A 640 -25.91 3.40 -3.96
C SER A 640 -24.40 3.23 -3.88
N ALA A 641 -23.90 2.03 -4.19
CA ALA A 641 -22.49 1.66 -4.22
C ALA A 641 -22.17 0.93 -5.53
N GLY A 642 -20.88 0.95 -5.92
CA GLY A 642 -20.29 -0.06 -6.80
C GLY A 642 -19.56 -1.10 -5.96
N GLY A 643 -18.93 -2.08 -6.62
CA GLY A 643 -18.16 -3.12 -5.96
C GLY A 643 -18.15 -4.41 -6.78
N VAL A 644 -17.29 -5.35 -6.37
CA VAL A 644 -17.15 -6.65 -7.01
C VAL A 644 -17.19 -7.78 -5.97
N ASN A 645 -17.72 -8.94 -6.37
CA ASN A 645 -17.69 -10.21 -5.64
C ASN A 645 -18.17 -10.17 -4.18
N ILE A 646 -19.04 -9.22 -3.84
CA ILE A 646 -19.74 -9.19 -2.55
C ILE A 646 -20.96 -10.11 -2.64
N ALA A 647 -21.05 -11.06 -1.72
CA ALA A 647 -22.16 -12.00 -1.61
C ALA A 647 -23.13 -11.59 -0.47
N ASN A 648 -24.20 -12.36 -0.30
CA ASN A 648 -24.97 -12.34 0.95
C ASN A 648 -24.36 -13.33 1.96
N SER A 649 -24.24 -12.93 3.23
CA SER A 649 -24.03 -13.88 4.33
C SER A 649 -25.31 -14.66 4.62
N ALA A 650 -25.23 -15.74 5.42
CA ALA A 650 -26.42 -16.38 5.96
C ALA A 650 -27.12 -15.40 6.93
N HIS A 651 -28.26 -14.85 6.52
CA HIS A 651 -29.02 -13.87 7.30
C HIS A 651 -30.51 -13.90 6.92
N PRO A 652 -31.46 -13.77 7.87
CA PRO A 652 -32.90 -13.82 7.56
C PRO A 652 -33.38 -12.90 6.43
N CYS A 653 -32.79 -11.71 6.24
CA CYS A 653 -33.19 -10.81 5.15
C CYS A 653 -32.95 -11.36 3.74
N VAL A 654 -32.06 -12.36 3.59
CA VAL A 654 -31.78 -13.00 2.28
C VAL A 654 -32.99 -13.76 1.76
N GLU A 655 -33.85 -14.27 2.65
CA GLU A 655 -35.10 -14.95 2.30
C GLU A 655 -36.25 -13.97 1.97
N ASN A 656 -35.99 -12.65 1.99
CA ASN A 656 -36.97 -11.58 1.81
C ASN A 656 -38.23 -11.73 2.69
N PRO A 657 -38.08 -11.75 4.03
CA PRO A 657 -39.14 -12.10 4.97
C PRO A 657 -40.21 -11.00 5.17
N CYS A 658 -40.07 -9.85 4.49
CA CYS A 658 -41.00 -8.73 4.59
C CYS A 658 -42.06 -8.82 3.49
N ALA A 659 -43.32 -9.02 3.89
CA ALA A 659 -44.46 -9.13 2.98
C ALA A 659 -44.85 -7.77 2.37
N ASN A 660 -45.75 -7.83 1.36
CA ASN A 660 -46.43 -6.68 0.77
C ASN A 660 -45.50 -5.56 0.22
N GLY A 661 -44.26 -5.91 -0.15
CA GLY A 661 -43.27 -4.96 -0.66
C GLY A 661 -42.54 -4.16 0.44
N GLY A 662 -42.55 -4.63 1.69
CA GLY A 662 -41.73 -4.06 2.75
C GLY A 662 -40.24 -4.32 2.57
N THR A 663 -39.40 -3.38 2.98
CA THR A 663 -37.93 -3.49 2.86
C THR A 663 -37.34 -4.14 4.10
N CYS A 664 -36.59 -5.22 3.94
CA CYS A 664 -35.89 -5.86 5.05
C CYS A 664 -34.63 -5.07 5.44
N ARG A 665 -34.50 -4.69 6.71
CA ARG A 665 -33.24 -4.20 7.28
C ARG A 665 -32.59 -5.30 8.12
N PRO A 666 -31.34 -5.69 7.85
CA PRO A 666 -30.63 -6.59 8.73
C PRO A 666 -30.34 -5.92 10.08
N LYS A 667 -30.45 -6.72 11.14
CA LYS A 667 -29.78 -6.52 12.43
C LYS A 667 -28.83 -7.70 12.62
N TRP A 668 -28.07 -7.75 13.72
CA TRP A 668 -27.07 -8.79 14.01
C TRP A 668 -27.51 -10.20 13.58
N ASP A 669 -28.48 -10.79 14.31
CA ASP A 669 -29.03 -12.13 14.02
C ASP A 669 -30.57 -12.09 13.78
N ASP A 670 -31.13 -10.88 13.69
CA ASP A 670 -32.57 -10.62 13.47
C ASP A 670 -32.74 -9.60 12.32
N TYR A 671 -33.97 -9.20 12.06
CA TYR A 671 -34.29 -8.21 11.04
C TYR A 671 -35.48 -7.33 11.46
N GLU A 672 -35.61 -6.22 10.77
CA GLU A 672 -36.74 -5.32 10.95
C GLU A 672 -37.24 -4.83 9.59
N CYS A 673 -38.54 -4.99 9.34
CA CYS A 673 -39.13 -4.52 8.09
C CYS A 673 -39.47 -3.01 8.16
N ASP A 674 -39.17 -2.28 7.09
CA ASP A 674 -39.81 -0.99 6.79
C ASP A 674 -41.12 -1.29 6.04
N CYS A 675 -42.26 -1.10 6.69
CA CYS A 675 -43.56 -1.41 6.07
C CYS A 675 -44.09 -0.28 5.18
N PRO A 676 -44.66 -0.59 4.00
CA PRO A 676 -45.31 0.40 3.16
C PRO A 676 -46.57 0.96 3.83
N LEU A 677 -47.01 2.14 3.38
CA LEU A 677 -48.24 2.77 3.86
C LEU A 677 -49.43 1.83 3.67
N GLY A 678 -50.21 1.60 4.74
CA GLY A 678 -51.33 0.67 4.75
C GLY A 678 -50.98 -0.75 5.23
N TYR A 679 -49.73 -1.01 5.63
CA TYR A 679 -49.30 -2.29 6.19
C TYR A 679 -48.55 -2.14 7.52
N ASP A 680 -48.69 -3.16 8.39
CA ASP A 680 -48.11 -3.22 9.74
C ASP A 680 -47.79 -4.68 10.15
N GLY A 681 -47.16 -4.87 11.32
CA GLY A 681 -46.69 -6.13 11.85
C GLY A 681 -45.21 -6.37 11.56
N ARG A 682 -44.57 -7.29 12.31
CA ARG A 682 -43.13 -7.59 12.22
C ARG A 682 -42.65 -7.88 10.78
N HIS A 683 -43.54 -8.42 9.93
CA HIS A 683 -43.27 -8.80 8.55
C HIS A 683 -44.14 -8.03 7.56
N CYS A 684 -44.73 -6.89 7.96
CA CYS A 684 -45.66 -6.10 7.15
C CYS A 684 -46.89 -6.89 6.64
N GLN A 685 -47.24 -7.96 7.34
CA GLN A 685 -48.24 -8.94 6.92
C GLN A 685 -49.69 -8.53 7.23
N LYS A 686 -49.89 -7.52 8.08
CA LYS A 686 -51.23 -7.03 8.46
C LYS A 686 -51.57 -5.83 7.59
N ALA A 687 -52.72 -5.85 6.92
CA ALA A 687 -53.28 -4.65 6.31
C ALA A 687 -53.87 -3.74 7.41
N VAL A 688 -53.59 -2.45 7.32
CA VAL A 688 -54.18 -1.42 8.19
C VAL A 688 -55.54 -1.05 7.61
N THR A 689 -56.61 -1.56 8.21
CA THR A 689 -57.99 -1.40 7.72
C THR A 689 -58.67 -0.11 8.21
N GLU A 690 -58.11 0.56 9.20
CA GLU A 690 -58.62 1.82 9.76
C GLU A 690 -57.86 3.02 9.17
N ALA A 691 -58.56 4.15 9.00
CA ALA A 691 -57.92 5.36 8.52
C ALA A 691 -56.96 5.92 9.59
N ILE A 692 -55.69 6.12 9.23
CA ILE A 692 -54.69 6.74 10.12
C ILE A 692 -55.00 8.25 10.22
N GLU A 693 -55.82 8.63 11.21
CA GLU A 693 -56.15 10.04 11.47
C GLU A 693 -54.98 10.83 12.07
N ILE A 694 -54.18 10.19 12.92
CA ILE A 694 -53.00 10.80 13.57
C ILE A 694 -51.79 9.89 13.35
N PRO A 695 -50.91 10.17 12.37
CA PRO A 695 -49.75 9.34 12.08
C PRO A 695 -48.68 9.43 13.17
N GLN A 696 -48.19 8.27 13.61
CA GLN A 696 -47.00 8.15 14.47
C GLN A 696 -45.75 7.98 13.60
N PHE A 697 -44.69 8.72 13.92
CA PHE A 697 -43.39 8.63 13.23
C PHE A 697 -42.35 8.03 14.18
N ILE A 698 -41.72 6.93 13.79
CA ILE A 698 -40.70 6.23 14.60
C ILE A 698 -39.27 6.63 14.19
N GLY A 699 -39.05 7.92 13.93
CA GLY A 699 -37.77 8.50 13.49
C GLY A 699 -37.32 8.14 12.06
N ARG A 700 -37.69 6.96 11.55
CA ARG A 700 -37.43 6.52 10.16
C ARG A 700 -38.61 6.64 9.20
N SER A 701 -39.83 6.77 9.73
CA SER A 701 -41.07 6.94 8.95
C SER A 701 -41.12 8.27 8.19
N TYR A 702 -41.82 8.31 7.06
CA TYR A 702 -42.19 9.55 6.38
C TYR A 702 -43.55 9.42 5.70
N LEU A 703 -44.20 10.56 5.47
CA LEU A 703 -45.27 10.69 4.49
C LEU A 703 -44.79 11.55 3.34
N THR A 704 -45.19 11.21 2.12
CA THR A 704 -44.94 12.02 0.92
C THR A 704 -46.28 12.41 0.28
N TYR A 705 -46.37 13.64 -0.19
CA TYR A 705 -47.53 14.18 -0.90
C TYR A 705 -47.08 14.77 -2.23
N ASP A 706 -47.60 14.23 -3.33
CA ASP A 706 -47.38 14.64 -4.71
C ASP A 706 -48.61 15.36 -5.31
N ASN A 707 -49.73 15.37 -4.58
CA ASN A 707 -50.99 15.97 -5.01
C ASN A 707 -50.81 17.46 -5.40
N ARG A 708 -51.11 17.77 -6.67
CA ARG A 708 -50.89 19.10 -7.28
C ARG A 708 -51.52 20.25 -6.48
N ASP A 709 -52.64 20.06 -5.80
CA ASP A 709 -53.30 21.14 -5.06
C ASP A 709 -52.66 21.39 -3.69
N ILE A 710 -52.15 20.34 -3.03
CA ILE A 710 -51.30 20.49 -1.83
C ILE A 710 -50.00 21.19 -2.22
N LEU A 711 -49.36 20.75 -3.32
CA LEU A 711 -48.11 21.35 -3.81
C LEU A 711 -48.29 22.83 -4.18
N LYS A 712 -49.37 23.21 -4.86
CA LYS A 712 -49.69 24.61 -5.18
C LYS A 712 -49.88 25.49 -3.94
N ARG A 713 -50.46 24.95 -2.84
CA ARG A 713 -50.68 25.71 -1.58
C ARG A 713 -49.41 25.95 -0.77
N VAL A 714 -48.38 25.13 -0.97
CA VAL A 714 -47.09 25.26 -0.26
C VAL A 714 -46.09 26.11 -1.07
N SER A 715 -46.17 26.10 -2.40
CA SER A 715 -45.37 26.92 -3.33
C SER A 715 -45.93 28.35 -3.53
N GLY A 716 -45.24 29.17 -4.32
CA GLY A 716 -45.74 30.47 -4.80
C GLY A 716 -45.32 31.66 -3.95
N SER A 717 -46.09 32.76 -3.98
CA SER A 717 -45.75 33.99 -3.26
C SER A 717 -46.07 33.95 -1.76
N ARG A 718 -47.04 33.12 -1.34
CA ARG A 718 -47.49 33.04 0.05
C ARG A 718 -47.77 31.60 0.46
N THR A 719 -47.34 31.24 1.67
CA THR A 719 -47.49 29.91 2.26
C THR A 719 -48.07 30.05 3.67
N ASN A 720 -49.07 29.24 4.03
CA ASN A 720 -49.53 29.10 5.41
C ASN A 720 -49.47 27.63 5.81
N LEU A 721 -48.72 27.31 6.86
CA LEU A 721 -48.59 25.97 7.43
C LEU A 721 -49.14 25.99 8.87
N PHE A 722 -49.95 25.00 9.17
CA PHE A 722 -50.49 24.76 10.50
C PHE A 722 -50.24 23.29 10.83
N MET A 723 -49.70 23.00 12.00
CA MET A 723 -49.55 21.62 12.45
C MET A 723 -49.66 21.51 13.97
N HIS A 724 -50.13 20.35 14.42
CA HIS A 724 -49.98 19.90 15.79
C HIS A 724 -48.94 18.78 15.78
N PHE A 725 -47.98 18.81 16.71
CA PHE A 725 -47.01 17.72 16.87
C PHE A 725 -46.73 17.44 18.34
N LYS A 726 -46.21 16.25 18.61
CA LYS A 726 -45.71 15.82 19.91
C LYS A 726 -44.41 15.05 19.67
N SER A 727 -43.34 15.40 20.39
CA SER A 727 -42.03 14.76 20.26
C SER A 727 -41.38 14.58 21.63
N THR A 728 -40.55 13.55 21.77
CA THR A 728 -39.55 13.42 22.84
C THR A 728 -38.11 13.54 22.30
N ALA A 729 -37.93 13.55 20.98
CA ALA A 729 -36.65 13.80 20.33
C ALA A 729 -36.37 15.31 20.27
N LYS A 730 -35.13 15.70 20.55
CA LYS A 730 -34.64 17.09 20.46
C LYS A 730 -34.43 17.54 19.02
N ASP A 731 -34.19 16.60 18.13
CA ASP A 731 -33.85 16.83 16.73
C ASP A 731 -34.80 16.00 15.85
N GLY A 732 -35.30 16.59 14.77
CA GLY A 732 -36.23 15.90 13.90
C GLY A 732 -36.88 16.80 12.85
N LEU A 733 -36.87 16.33 11.60
CA LEU A 733 -37.50 17.02 10.48
C LEU A 733 -39.02 16.81 10.52
N LEU A 734 -39.79 17.88 10.73
CA LEU A 734 -41.25 17.80 10.74
C LEU A 734 -41.84 17.92 9.33
N LEU A 735 -41.30 18.82 8.51
CA LEU A 735 -41.76 19.09 7.15
C LEU A 735 -40.59 19.49 6.26
N TRP A 736 -40.53 18.95 5.04
CA TRP A 736 -39.56 19.34 4.03
C TRP A 736 -40.19 19.42 2.64
N ARG A 737 -39.82 20.46 1.89
CA ARG A 737 -40.01 20.50 0.45
C ARG A 737 -38.94 21.39 -0.19
N GLY A 738 -38.26 20.85 -1.19
CA GLY A 738 -37.25 21.54 -1.98
C GLY A 738 -37.04 20.81 -3.31
N ASP A 739 -36.23 21.39 -4.19
CA ASP A 739 -35.80 20.68 -5.39
C ASP A 739 -34.81 19.55 -5.06
N SER A 740 -34.77 18.52 -5.89
CA SER A 740 -33.87 17.37 -5.75
C SER A 740 -33.24 17.07 -7.11
N PRO A 741 -31.90 17.10 -7.25
CA PRO A 741 -30.90 17.43 -6.23
C PRO A 741 -30.88 18.92 -5.84
N MET A 742 -30.51 19.23 -4.60
CA MET A 742 -30.49 20.59 -4.03
C MET A 742 -29.24 21.38 -4.44
N ARG A 743 -29.42 22.44 -5.21
CA ARG A 743 -28.33 23.40 -5.51
C ARG A 743 -28.16 24.39 -4.35
N PRO A 744 -27.00 25.06 -4.17
CA PRO A 744 -26.78 26.03 -3.09
C PRO A 744 -27.81 27.18 -3.03
N ASN A 745 -28.42 27.51 -4.17
CA ASN A 745 -29.49 28.49 -4.30
C ASN A 745 -30.83 27.87 -4.73
N SER A 746 -31.07 26.58 -4.47
CA SER A 746 -32.39 25.98 -4.69
C SER A 746 -33.42 26.54 -3.71
N ASP A 747 -34.64 26.73 -4.21
CA ASP A 747 -35.78 27.07 -3.38
C ASP A 747 -36.13 25.87 -2.48
N PHE A 748 -36.41 26.16 -1.21
CA PHE A 748 -36.90 25.16 -0.27
C PHE A 748 -37.73 25.80 0.83
N ILE A 749 -38.50 24.97 1.53
CA ILE A 749 -39.22 25.32 2.75
C ILE A 749 -39.18 24.11 3.70
N SER A 750 -38.87 24.36 4.96
CA SER A 750 -38.71 23.33 5.97
C SER A 750 -39.18 23.75 7.34
N MET A 751 -39.51 22.76 8.16
CA MET A 751 -39.79 22.93 9.57
C MET A 751 -39.24 21.72 10.34
N GLY A 752 -38.60 21.94 11.47
CA GLY A 752 -38.01 20.86 12.26
C GLY A 752 -37.60 21.32 13.65
N LEU A 753 -37.30 20.34 14.50
CA LEU A 753 -36.62 20.53 15.76
C LEU A 753 -35.10 20.43 15.55
N GLN A 754 -34.35 21.30 16.22
CA GLN A 754 -32.91 21.23 16.38
C GLN A 754 -32.55 21.67 17.81
N ASP A 755 -31.81 20.85 18.55
CA ASP A 755 -31.49 21.07 19.98
C ASP A 755 -32.73 21.38 20.87
N GLY A 756 -33.90 20.88 20.48
CA GLY A 756 -35.20 21.13 21.12
C GLY A 756 -35.87 22.45 20.74
N ALA A 757 -35.19 23.35 20.03
CA ALA A 757 -35.78 24.56 19.45
C ALA A 757 -36.53 24.25 18.15
N LEU A 758 -37.64 24.95 17.89
CA LEU A 758 -38.38 24.80 16.63
C LEU A 758 -37.89 25.81 15.59
N ILE A 759 -37.46 25.31 14.45
CA ILE A 759 -36.96 26.10 13.32
C ILE A 759 -37.94 26.01 12.15
N PHE A 760 -38.29 27.16 11.58
CA PHE A 760 -38.92 27.28 10.28
C PHE A 760 -37.95 27.98 9.32
N SER A 761 -37.58 27.30 8.24
CA SER A 761 -36.60 27.79 7.27
C SER A 761 -37.13 27.78 5.83
N TYR A 762 -36.64 28.70 5.01
CA TYR A 762 -36.92 28.74 3.57
C TYR A 762 -35.84 29.52 2.79
N ASN A 763 -35.64 29.14 1.53
CA ASN A 763 -34.83 29.89 0.56
C ASN A 763 -35.69 30.20 -0.68
N LEU A 764 -35.45 31.36 -1.28
CA LEU A 764 -36.13 31.88 -2.48
C LEU A 764 -35.10 32.19 -3.59
N GLY A 765 -34.01 31.43 -3.69
CA GLY A 765 -32.98 31.62 -4.71
C GLY A 765 -31.98 32.75 -4.43
N SER A 766 -31.89 33.25 -3.20
CA SER A 766 -30.97 34.34 -2.82
C SER A 766 -30.37 34.23 -1.41
N GLY A 767 -30.59 33.11 -0.72
CA GLY A 767 -30.13 32.83 0.64
C GLY A 767 -31.27 32.48 1.60
N MET A 768 -30.97 31.68 2.62
CA MET A 768 -31.98 31.17 3.55
C MET A 768 -32.45 32.24 4.55
N ALA A 769 -33.69 32.09 5.02
CA ALA A 769 -34.19 32.69 6.25
C ALA A 769 -34.41 31.59 7.28
N ASN A 770 -33.84 31.73 8.49
CA ASN A 770 -34.12 30.84 9.62
C ASN A 770 -34.92 31.61 10.68
N ILE A 771 -36.07 31.07 11.07
CA ILE A 771 -36.92 31.61 12.14
C ILE A 771 -36.97 30.59 13.25
N VAL A 772 -36.27 30.88 14.34
CA VAL A 772 -36.13 29.98 15.50
C VAL A 772 -37.02 30.45 16.64
N VAL A 773 -37.73 29.51 17.27
CA VAL A 773 -38.38 29.68 18.57
C VAL A 773 -37.72 28.68 19.53
N ASN A 774 -37.13 29.20 20.61
CA ASN A 774 -36.56 28.37 21.67
C ASN A 774 -37.66 28.01 22.68
N GLY A 775 -37.72 26.74 23.09
CA GLY A 775 -38.71 26.23 24.03
C GLY A 775 -38.47 24.74 24.31
N THR A 776 -39.32 24.13 25.14
CA THR A 776 -39.22 22.71 25.48
C THR A 776 -40.14 21.88 24.58
N PHE A 777 -39.87 21.87 23.27
CA PHE A 777 -40.74 21.24 22.28
C PHE A 777 -40.53 19.73 22.09
N SER A 778 -39.62 19.16 22.88
CA SER A 778 -39.32 17.73 22.98
C SER A 778 -39.80 17.15 24.33
N ASP A 779 -40.83 17.72 24.95
CA ASP A 779 -41.29 17.36 26.30
C ASP A 779 -42.35 16.24 26.34
N GLY A 780 -42.70 15.67 25.19
CA GLY A 780 -43.75 14.66 25.06
C GLY A 780 -45.18 15.19 25.18
N LYS A 781 -45.43 16.51 25.03
CA LYS A 781 -46.77 17.10 24.95
C LYS A 781 -47.11 17.55 23.52
N TRP A 782 -48.36 17.96 23.32
CA TRP A 782 -48.84 18.49 22.05
C TRP A 782 -48.56 19.99 21.95
N HIS A 783 -47.86 20.39 20.89
CA HIS A 783 -47.55 21.77 20.53
C HIS A 783 -48.30 22.19 19.27
N ARG A 784 -48.74 23.45 19.25
CA ARG A 784 -49.47 24.06 18.13
C ARG A 784 -48.59 25.03 17.38
N VAL A 785 -48.33 24.73 16.11
CA VAL A 785 -47.46 25.55 15.26
C VAL A 785 -48.24 26.22 14.16
N LYS A 786 -47.96 27.51 13.96
CA LYS A 786 -48.38 28.29 12.80
C LYS A 786 -47.17 28.95 12.16
N ALA A 787 -46.83 28.55 10.95
CA ALA A 787 -45.83 29.22 10.13
C ALA A 787 -46.51 29.90 8.93
N VAL A 788 -46.18 31.16 8.68
CA VAL A 788 -46.70 31.96 7.57
C VAL A 788 -45.53 32.59 6.85
N ARG A 789 -45.50 32.49 5.52
CA ARG A 789 -44.56 33.22 4.67
C ARG A 789 -45.35 34.06 3.66
N ASP A 790 -45.02 35.33 3.52
CA ASP A 790 -45.55 36.24 2.50
C ASP A 790 -44.38 36.95 1.82
N GLY A 791 -44.11 36.58 0.57
CA GLY A 791 -42.90 36.94 -0.14
C GLY A 791 -41.65 36.46 0.59
N GLN A 792 -40.79 37.42 0.91
CA GLN A 792 -39.56 37.23 1.69
C GLN A 792 -39.79 37.16 3.20
N SER A 793 -40.94 37.60 3.70
CA SER A 793 -41.17 37.74 5.13
C SER A 793 -41.83 36.48 5.68
N GLY A 794 -41.28 35.94 6.76
CA GLY A 794 -41.80 34.78 7.46
C GLY A 794 -42.16 35.11 8.90
N LYS A 795 -43.11 34.36 9.44
CA LYS A 795 -43.58 34.42 10.83
C LYS A 795 -43.80 32.99 11.34
N LEU A 796 -43.17 32.64 12.45
CA LEU A 796 -43.39 31.41 13.20
C LEU A 796 -44.10 31.76 14.52
N THR A 797 -45.04 30.93 14.95
CA THR A 797 -45.72 31.04 16.24
C THR A 797 -45.93 29.63 16.77
N VAL A 798 -45.53 29.39 18.03
CA VAL A 798 -45.60 28.09 18.68
C VAL A 798 -46.26 28.29 20.03
N ASP A 799 -47.37 27.59 20.25
CA ASP A 799 -48.25 27.76 21.41
C ASP A 799 -48.43 29.24 21.78
N ASP A 800 -48.06 29.61 23.00
CA ASP A 800 -48.17 30.97 23.54
C ASP A 800 -46.79 31.64 23.72
N TYR A 801 -45.71 31.08 23.13
CA TYR A 801 -44.33 31.63 23.17
C TYR A 801 -44.14 32.95 22.38
N GLY A 802 -45.24 33.53 21.89
CA GLY A 802 -45.23 34.69 21.01
C GLY A 802 -44.78 34.35 19.58
N ALA A 803 -44.85 35.36 18.71
CA ALA A 803 -44.46 35.20 17.33
C ALA A 803 -43.03 35.68 17.06
N LYS A 804 -42.25 34.89 16.32
CA LYS A 804 -40.96 35.29 15.77
C LYS A 804 -41.08 35.53 14.27
N THR A 805 -40.29 36.45 13.76
CA THR A 805 -40.29 36.83 12.34
C THR A 805 -38.87 36.86 11.81
N GLY A 806 -38.70 36.50 10.55
CA GLY A 806 -37.43 36.62 9.82
C GLY A 806 -37.70 36.91 8.34
N ARG A 807 -36.65 37.23 7.59
CA ARG A 807 -36.77 37.62 6.18
C ARG A 807 -35.65 37.01 5.35
N SER A 808 -35.98 36.47 4.18
CA SER A 808 -34.95 35.98 3.26
C SER A 808 -34.24 37.15 2.56
N PRO A 809 -32.91 37.07 2.36
CA PRO A 809 -32.15 38.07 1.61
C PRO A 809 -32.53 38.13 0.11
N GLY A 810 -31.99 39.13 -0.60
CA GLY A 810 -32.18 39.32 -2.04
C GLY A 810 -33.46 40.08 -2.43
N LYS A 811 -33.95 39.86 -3.66
CA LYS A 811 -35.16 40.49 -4.23
C LYS A 811 -36.28 39.52 -4.59
N MET A 812 -35.98 38.22 -4.63
CA MET A 812 -36.96 37.18 -5.00
C MET A 812 -38.03 37.04 -3.90
N ARG A 813 -39.28 36.78 -4.30
CA ARG A 813 -40.45 36.67 -3.40
C ARG A 813 -41.26 35.38 -3.60
N GLN A 814 -40.96 34.63 -4.66
CA GLN A 814 -41.74 33.47 -5.07
C GLN A 814 -40.95 32.20 -4.76
N LEU A 815 -41.62 31.20 -4.21
CA LEU A 815 -41.08 29.90 -3.89
C LEU A 815 -41.42 28.91 -5.00
N ASN A 816 -40.46 28.65 -5.87
CA ASN A 816 -40.55 27.84 -7.09
C ASN A 816 -39.91 26.47 -6.83
N ILE A 817 -40.70 25.51 -6.34
CA ILE A 817 -40.23 24.16 -6.00
C ILE A 817 -41.01 23.12 -6.79
N ASN A 818 -40.31 22.21 -7.45
CA ASN A 818 -40.90 21.15 -8.27
C ASN A 818 -40.86 19.76 -7.61
N GLY A 819 -40.29 19.61 -6.41
CA GLY A 819 -40.32 18.37 -5.62
C GLY A 819 -41.63 18.13 -4.83
N PRO A 820 -41.87 16.88 -4.38
CA PRO A 820 -43.00 16.54 -3.49
C PRO A 820 -42.81 17.11 -2.07
N LEU A 821 -43.89 17.08 -1.28
CA LEU A 821 -43.89 17.50 0.13
C LEU A 821 -43.68 16.29 1.04
N TYR A 822 -42.73 16.38 1.96
CA TYR A 822 -42.42 15.35 2.94
C TYR A 822 -42.80 15.78 4.36
N VAL A 823 -43.26 14.84 5.17
CA VAL A 823 -43.57 15.01 6.59
C VAL A 823 -42.88 13.90 7.41
N GLY A 824 -42.27 14.25 8.54
CA GLY A 824 -41.60 13.34 9.48
C GLY A 824 -40.16 12.91 9.11
N ARG A 825 -39.87 12.72 7.82
CA ARG A 825 -38.49 12.58 7.28
C ARG A 825 -38.47 12.87 5.79
N TRP A 826 -37.32 13.29 5.25
CA TRP A 826 -37.09 13.38 3.81
C TRP A 826 -36.30 12.15 3.33
N PHE A 827 -36.78 11.51 2.26
CA PHE A 827 -36.09 10.39 1.63
C PHE A 827 -35.23 10.90 0.45
N MET A 828 -33.93 11.06 0.68
CA MET A 828 -32.99 11.29 -0.40
C MET A 828 -32.63 9.94 -1.02
N SER A 829 -33.17 9.67 -2.22
CA SER A 829 -32.62 8.64 -3.10
C SER A 829 -31.15 8.97 -3.36
N CYS A 830 -30.25 7.99 -3.26
CA CYS A 830 -28.83 8.17 -3.52
C CYS A 830 -28.56 8.43 -5.01
N GLN A 831 -28.74 9.67 -5.48
CA GLN A 831 -28.11 10.18 -6.69
C GLN A 831 -27.68 11.63 -6.50
N HIS A 832 -26.35 11.82 -6.47
CA HIS A 832 -25.62 13.08 -6.53
C HIS A 832 -25.93 14.13 -5.45
N HIS A 833 -25.03 14.23 -4.47
CA HIS A 833 -24.31 15.48 -4.22
C HIS A 833 -22.89 15.25 -3.72
#